data_AF-A0A536DPZ7-F1
#
_entry.id   AF-A0A536DPZ7-F1
#
_cell.length_a   1.000
_cell.length_b   1.000
_cell.length_c   1.000
_cell.angle_alpha   90.00
_cell.angle_beta   90.00
_cell.angle_gamma   90.00
#
_symmetry.space_group_name_H-M   'P 1'
#
loop_
_entity.id
_entity.type
_entity.pdbx_description
1 polymer ?
#
loop_
_entity_poly.entity_id
_entity_poly.type
_entity_poly.pdbx_seq_one_letter_code
_entity_poly.pdbx_strand_id
1 'polypeptide(L)'
;MSRSRFTLLTLLSGRSHDYTHIARPLIHSLERMHHFAIEVAVDLSALNEGRARVLLAASDVPLAGDQAAQLNEFVRRGGGVVLLHSTLAAWSEHDAVAEMAGWRLGGPAPLTELVIRIADHPVTERLSPEIRVEDELYVSEGPPAKANVLLRASWRYSDQVVAYERQHGDGRFVQIGLGHGAATYQDADFQKLVHRAVLFASGAAPAPTVGVGLIGYGAIARGHAESIAATPGLDMRAVADISPERRQLASRELGVTAHSSAEELLRDPDIGLVVVGTPPSVHADPVVGALQAGKHVVCEKPLAITVDDVDRMIDAAEAHRRVLTVYQSRRWDPDFVALRAAIAEDAIGEPFYMESFIGGFSHPCSYWHSHQPISGGTIYDWGSHYFDWMLTLFPQPVTSVSAVAHKRVWHDVSNSDQVRVDVGFEGGAQASFMQSDIAAALKPKWYLLWLLPQPRRSPRVGRAPCGHPAGSQAHGGRHGVGDAVDRAGRRAPRGRHIAGDRLGWGVLGAAWIAGRAVLPAIAASRNGRLVSIASRDPERAREMASRHAIPSVARDYDDVLADPAVEALYIPLVNSLHKEWTERSLAAGKHVLCEKPLGMNANEAAMMADASRRSGRLLMEAFMYRFHPRMRTFVEGLHADERPLHVQASFGFPLSDPSNYRLQPALGGGALLDVGCYTVSVARWLLGEPDTVLARARFDQKTGVDMSVSSLLHFSGGGTASLWCSFESAEEQGVTAVTTKGTYALERPFTAWQDPHDPYQLMVESFADSVQNGSDCEVSLDESIANMRVLDRIREAMQA
;
A
#
# COMPACT_ATOMS: atom_id res chain seq x y z
N MET A 1 25.97 13.68 -30.58
CA MET A 1 25.90 14.85 -31.48
C MET A 1 24.68 15.67 -31.10
N SER A 2 24.82 16.98 -30.84
CA SER A 2 23.66 17.87 -30.66
C SER A 2 22.94 17.95 -32.00
N ARG A 3 21.72 17.39 -32.07
CA ARG A 3 20.84 17.59 -33.23
C ARG A 3 20.53 19.10 -33.31
N SER A 4 20.57 19.67 -34.50
CA SER A 4 20.14 21.04 -34.71
C SER A 4 18.67 21.17 -34.29
N ARG A 5 18.40 22.10 -33.36
CA ARG A 5 17.02 22.44 -32.99
C ARG A 5 16.37 23.18 -34.14
N PHE A 6 15.08 22.97 -34.33
CA PHE A 6 14.27 23.82 -35.19
C PHE A 6 13.26 24.61 -34.36
N THR A 7 12.85 25.76 -34.89
CA THR A 7 11.88 26.63 -34.24
C THR A 7 10.48 26.02 -34.33
N LEU A 8 9.87 25.79 -33.16
CA LEU A 8 8.48 25.42 -32.99
C LEU A 8 7.72 26.65 -32.53
N LEU A 9 6.85 27.18 -33.40
CA LEU A 9 5.97 28.29 -33.04
C LEU A 9 4.76 27.71 -32.29
N THR A 10 4.46 28.27 -31.12
CA THR A 10 3.33 27.86 -30.27
C THR A 10 2.34 28.99 -30.13
N LEU A 11 1.09 28.76 -30.54
CA LEU A 11 -0.01 29.71 -30.40
C LEU A 11 -1.04 29.16 -29.41
N LEU A 12 -1.13 29.78 -28.24
CA LEU A 12 -2.05 29.40 -27.16
C LEU A 12 -2.95 30.59 -26.84
N SER A 13 -4.21 30.53 -27.20
CA SER A 13 -5.14 31.65 -27.01
C SER A 13 -6.56 31.15 -26.85
N GLY A 14 -7.31 31.61 -25.85
CA GLY A 14 -8.70 31.18 -25.74
C GLY A 14 -9.68 32.21 -25.18
N ARG A 15 -10.96 32.02 -25.52
CA ARG A 15 -12.14 32.74 -25.03
C ARG A 15 -12.81 31.95 -23.90
N SER A 16 -12.97 30.65 -24.11
CA SER A 16 -13.66 29.73 -23.19
C SER A 16 -12.67 28.97 -22.30
N HIS A 17 -11.43 28.82 -22.77
CA HIS A 17 -10.36 28.09 -22.10
C HIS A 17 -9.09 28.93 -21.98
N ASP A 18 -8.41 28.85 -20.84
CA ASP A 18 -7.09 29.44 -20.67
C ASP A 18 -5.99 28.46 -21.13
N TYR A 19 -5.82 28.32 -22.46
CA TYR A 19 -4.80 27.45 -23.05
C TYR A 19 -3.37 27.77 -22.57
N THR A 20 -3.09 29.03 -22.23
CA THR A 20 -1.76 29.43 -21.72
C THR A 20 -1.45 28.79 -20.37
N HIS A 21 -2.47 28.58 -19.54
CA HIS A 21 -2.35 27.89 -18.27
C HIS A 21 -2.43 26.37 -18.43
N ILE A 22 -3.48 25.85 -19.07
CA ILE A 22 -3.75 24.40 -19.07
C ILE A 22 -2.74 23.60 -19.91
N ALA A 23 -2.14 24.20 -20.95
CA ALA A 23 -1.15 23.51 -21.81
C ALA A 23 0.29 23.56 -21.26
N ARG A 24 0.54 24.24 -20.13
CA ARG A 24 1.87 24.36 -19.54
C ARG A 24 2.59 23.03 -19.32
N PRO A 25 1.94 21.94 -18.85
CA PRO A 25 2.59 20.63 -18.70
C PRO A 25 3.15 20.09 -20.02
N LEU A 26 2.42 20.25 -21.12
CA LEU A 26 2.85 19.85 -22.46
C LEU A 26 4.05 20.68 -22.94
N ILE A 27 4.00 22.00 -22.80
CA ILE A 27 5.10 22.88 -23.20
C ILE A 27 6.38 22.51 -22.45
N HIS A 28 6.30 22.35 -21.13
CA HIS A 28 7.44 21.92 -20.32
C HIS A 28 7.97 20.56 -20.77
N SER A 29 7.09 19.63 -21.14
CA SER A 29 7.49 18.33 -21.67
C SER A 29 8.28 18.45 -22.98
N LEU A 30 7.84 19.31 -23.91
CA LEU A 30 8.52 19.56 -25.18
C LEU A 30 9.90 20.23 -25.01
N GLU A 31 10.05 21.15 -24.05
CA GLU A 31 11.33 21.82 -23.75
C GLU A 31 12.41 20.83 -23.30
N ARG A 32 12.03 19.84 -22.48
CA ARG A 32 12.94 18.79 -21.97
C ARG A 32 13.46 17.86 -23.07
N MET A 33 12.76 17.73 -24.19
CA MET A 33 13.19 16.87 -25.29
C MET A 33 14.36 17.46 -26.09
N HIS A 34 14.69 18.74 -25.89
CA HIS A 34 15.83 19.43 -26.51
C HIS A 34 15.89 19.40 -28.05
N HIS A 35 14.79 19.02 -28.72
CA HIS A 35 14.64 19.03 -30.18
C HIS A 35 14.14 20.37 -30.73
N PHE A 36 13.47 21.18 -29.90
CA PHE A 36 12.80 22.40 -30.34
C PHE A 36 13.40 23.65 -29.67
N ALA A 37 13.45 24.74 -30.43
CA ALA A 37 13.47 26.08 -29.87
C ALA A 37 12.01 26.58 -29.88
N ILE A 38 11.38 26.66 -28.71
CA ILE A 38 9.96 27.00 -28.62
C ILE A 38 9.82 28.52 -28.57
N GLU A 39 9.01 29.05 -29.47
CA GLU A 39 8.62 30.46 -29.51
C GLU A 39 7.12 30.55 -29.26
N VAL A 40 6.72 31.27 -28.20
CA VAL A 40 5.30 31.50 -27.90
C VAL A 40 4.88 32.77 -28.64
N ALA A 41 3.98 32.63 -29.60
CA ALA A 41 3.48 33.73 -30.41
C ALA A 41 2.09 34.19 -29.95
N VAL A 42 1.81 35.46 -30.22
CA VAL A 42 0.50 36.09 -30.01
C VAL A 42 -0.32 36.22 -31.31
N ASP A 43 0.33 36.06 -32.47
CA ASP A 43 -0.29 36.04 -33.80
C ASP A 43 0.51 35.18 -34.80
N LEU A 44 0.04 35.07 -36.05
CA LEU A 44 0.68 34.25 -37.10
C LEU A 44 1.72 34.99 -37.95
N SER A 45 2.07 36.25 -37.64
CA SER A 45 2.99 37.05 -38.47
C SER A 45 4.38 36.42 -38.60
N ALA A 46 4.84 35.70 -37.57
CA ALA A 46 6.11 34.99 -37.54
C ALA A 46 6.22 33.85 -38.59
N LEU A 47 5.10 33.35 -39.14
CA LEU A 47 5.11 32.34 -40.20
C LEU A 47 5.67 32.90 -41.52
N ASN A 48 5.44 34.18 -41.81
CA ASN A 48 5.85 34.81 -43.07
C ASN A 48 7.36 35.09 -43.14
N GLU A 49 8.05 35.12 -42.00
CA GLU A 49 9.48 35.42 -41.92
C GLU A 49 10.37 34.18 -42.12
N GLY A 50 9.78 33.00 -42.36
CA GLY A 50 10.52 31.73 -42.51
C GLY A 50 11.22 31.29 -41.22
N ARG A 51 10.88 31.88 -40.08
CA ARG A 51 11.53 31.63 -38.78
C ARG A 51 11.05 30.35 -38.10
N ALA A 52 9.85 29.87 -38.43
CA ALA A 52 9.25 28.67 -37.86
C ALA A 52 9.18 27.52 -38.87
N ARG A 53 9.42 26.29 -38.41
CA ARG A 53 9.27 25.08 -39.23
C ARG A 53 7.93 24.37 -39.00
N VAL A 54 7.40 24.50 -37.79
CA VAL A 54 6.09 23.94 -37.40
C VAL A 54 5.34 24.95 -36.54
N LEU A 55 4.03 25.05 -36.75
CA LEU A 55 3.06 25.70 -35.85
C LEU A 55 2.36 24.63 -35.00
N LEU A 56 2.40 24.76 -33.68
CA LEU A 56 1.55 24.05 -32.73
C LEU A 56 0.52 25.03 -32.17
N ALA A 57 -0.78 24.78 -32.35
CA ALA A 57 -1.82 25.69 -31.92
C ALA A 57 -2.90 25.00 -31.07
N ALA A 58 -3.27 25.65 -29.97
CA ALA A 58 -4.45 25.35 -29.17
C ALA A 58 -5.23 26.65 -28.96
N SER A 59 -6.34 26.82 -29.68
CA SER A 59 -7.12 28.04 -29.67
C SER A 59 -8.59 27.85 -30.02
N ASP A 60 -9.51 28.50 -29.30
CA ASP A 60 -10.92 28.62 -29.69
C ASP A 60 -11.24 30.02 -30.28
N VAL A 61 -10.20 30.82 -30.56
CA VAL A 61 -10.31 32.15 -31.18
C VAL A 61 -10.22 31.99 -32.71
N PRO A 62 -11.23 32.41 -33.49
CA PRO A 62 -11.16 32.40 -34.95
C PRO A 62 -10.02 33.26 -35.49
N LEU A 63 -9.43 32.84 -36.62
CA LEU A 63 -8.42 33.62 -37.33
C LEU A 63 -9.01 34.94 -37.84
N ALA A 64 -8.22 36.02 -37.80
CA ALA A 64 -8.61 37.36 -38.24
C ALA A 64 -7.78 37.82 -39.46
N GLY A 65 -8.38 38.71 -40.28
CA GLY A 65 -7.68 39.30 -41.43
C GLY A 65 -7.22 38.27 -42.45
N ASP A 66 -5.94 38.32 -42.82
CA ASP A 66 -5.29 37.46 -43.81
C ASP A 66 -4.60 36.21 -43.21
N GLN A 67 -4.74 35.99 -41.90
CA GLN A 67 -4.07 34.90 -41.17
C GLN A 67 -4.36 33.50 -41.73
N ALA A 68 -5.59 33.23 -42.17
CA ALA A 68 -5.96 31.95 -42.78
C ALA A 68 -5.20 31.70 -44.10
N ALA A 69 -5.02 32.74 -44.92
CA ALA A 69 -4.25 32.66 -46.16
C ALA A 69 -2.75 32.49 -45.89
N GLN A 70 -2.22 33.20 -44.88
CA GLN A 70 -0.82 33.06 -44.44
C GLN A 70 -0.51 31.63 -43.98
N LEU A 71 -1.38 31.05 -43.13
CA LEU A 71 -1.25 29.68 -42.66
C LEU A 71 -1.28 28.67 -43.83
N ASN A 72 -2.24 28.84 -44.74
CA ASN A 72 -2.38 27.97 -45.90
C ASN A 72 -1.15 28.00 -46.81
N GLU A 73 -0.60 29.19 -47.07
CA GLU A 73 0.60 29.35 -47.89
C GLU A 73 1.85 28.79 -47.19
N PHE A 74 1.96 28.98 -45.86
CA PHE A 74 3.03 28.39 -45.05
C PHE A 74 3.06 26.86 -45.18
N VAL A 75 1.91 26.20 -45.03
CA VAL A 75 1.82 24.74 -45.16
C VAL A 75 2.06 24.32 -46.62
N ARG A 76 1.49 25.01 -47.61
CA ARG A 76 1.73 24.68 -49.03
C ARG A 76 3.22 24.67 -49.41
N ARG A 77 4.04 25.55 -48.82
CA ARG A 77 5.49 25.67 -49.07
C ARG A 77 6.35 24.69 -48.28
N GLY A 78 5.77 23.74 -47.55
CA GLY A 78 6.50 22.73 -46.78
C GLY A 78 6.48 22.93 -45.26
N GLY A 79 5.75 23.94 -44.76
CA GLY A 79 5.54 24.12 -43.32
C GLY A 79 4.68 23.01 -42.71
N GLY A 80 4.87 22.76 -41.42
CA GLY A 80 4.05 21.82 -40.65
C GLY A 80 3.05 22.53 -39.74
N VAL A 81 1.84 22.00 -39.58
CA VAL A 81 0.89 22.49 -38.57
C VAL A 81 0.32 21.33 -37.75
N VAL A 82 0.24 21.52 -36.43
CA VAL A 82 -0.40 20.63 -35.47
C VAL A 82 -1.45 21.44 -34.71
N LEU A 83 -2.71 21.10 -34.88
CA LEU A 83 -3.84 21.74 -34.22
C LEU A 83 -4.37 20.85 -33.10
N LEU A 84 -4.62 21.44 -31.94
CA LEU A 84 -5.15 20.76 -30.75
C LEU A 84 -6.60 21.18 -30.45
N HIS A 85 -7.36 20.30 -29.80
CA HIS A 85 -8.69 20.57 -29.28
C HIS A 85 -9.62 21.28 -30.29
N SER A 86 -10.26 22.37 -29.88
CA SER A 86 -11.24 23.16 -30.64
C SER A 86 -10.66 23.95 -31.82
N THR A 87 -9.35 23.97 -32.01
CA THR A 87 -8.68 24.86 -32.98
C THR A 87 -9.16 24.67 -34.39
N LEU A 88 -9.29 23.42 -34.85
CA LEU A 88 -9.83 23.18 -36.19
C LEU A 88 -11.29 23.60 -36.30
N ALA A 89 -12.11 23.42 -35.27
CA ALA A 89 -13.51 23.87 -35.30
C ALA A 89 -13.60 25.41 -35.43
N ALA A 90 -12.77 26.14 -34.67
CA ALA A 90 -12.73 27.61 -34.74
C ALA A 90 -12.13 28.15 -36.05
N TRP A 91 -11.15 27.45 -36.63
CA TRP A 91 -10.40 27.98 -37.79
C TRP A 91 -10.96 27.51 -39.13
N SER A 92 -11.60 26.34 -39.17
CA SER A 92 -12.21 25.79 -40.39
C SER A 92 -13.48 26.53 -40.84
N GLU A 93 -13.90 27.61 -40.16
CA GLU A 93 -14.85 28.58 -40.71
C GLU A 93 -14.29 29.25 -41.97
N HIS A 94 -12.97 29.44 -42.05
CA HIS A 94 -12.28 29.96 -43.22
C HIS A 94 -12.04 28.86 -44.27
N ASP A 95 -12.42 29.12 -45.52
CA ASP A 95 -12.33 28.16 -46.63
C ASP A 95 -10.92 27.59 -46.82
N ALA A 96 -9.89 28.43 -46.68
CA ALA A 96 -8.49 28.01 -46.82
C ALA A 96 -8.09 26.96 -45.77
N VAL A 97 -8.56 27.10 -44.53
CA VAL A 97 -8.28 26.12 -43.46
C VAL A 97 -9.12 24.87 -43.66
N ALA A 98 -10.40 25.00 -44.05
CA ALA A 98 -11.25 23.85 -44.36
C ALA A 98 -10.70 23.01 -45.52
N GLU A 99 -10.16 23.66 -46.55
CA GLU A 99 -9.50 23.00 -47.68
C GLU A 99 -8.23 22.26 -47.22
N MET A 100 -7.39 22.91 -46.42
CA MET A 100 -6.15 22.33 -45.85
C MET A 100 -6.44 21.14 -44.95
N ALA A 101 -7.42 21.27 -44.04
CA ALA A 101 -7.84 20.20 -43.15
C ALA A 101 -8.61 19.08 -43.88
N GLY A 102 -9.22 19.40 -45.02
CA GLY A 102 -10.14 18.52 -45.74
C GLY A 102 -11.46 18.30 -45.01
N TRP A 103 -11.78 19.16 -44.04
CA TRP A 103 -12.89 18.95 -43.11
C TRP A 103 -13.35 20.25 -42.44
N ARG A 104 -14.61 20.26 -42.01
CA ARG A 104 -15.17 21.23 -41.08
C ARG A 104 -15.76 20.47 -39.91
N LEU A 105 -15.24 20.70 -38.72
CA LEU A 105 -15.71 20.02 -37.53
C LEU A 105 -17.04 20.61 -37.07
N GLY A 106 -17.92 19.74 -36.56
CA GLY A 106 -19.11 20.17 -35.83
C GLY A 106 -18.78 20.71 -34.43
N GLY A 107 -19.81 20.97 -33.64
CA GLY A 107 -19.64 21.32 -32.23
C GLY A 107 -19.14 20.14 -31.38
N PRO A 108 -18.60 20.41 -30.19
CA PRO A 108 -18.16 19.38 -29.27
C PRO A 108 -19.36 18.59 -28.71
N ALA A 109 -19.14 17.31 -28.47
CA ALA A 109 -19.95 16.50 -27.56
C ALA A 109 -19.71 16.95 -26.11
N PRO A 110 -20.62 16.61 -25.17
CA PRO A 110 -20.39 16.84 -23.75
C PRO A 110 -19.09 16.21 -23.26
N LEU A 111 -18.43 16.88 -22.31
CA LEU A 111 -17.27 16.36 -21.60
C LEU A 111 -17.58 14.98 -21.00
N THR A 112 -16.72 14.00 -21.28
CA THR A 112 -16.86 12.62 -20.82
C THR A 112 -15.51 11.90 -20.85
N GLU A 113 -15.40 10.76 -20.18
CA GLU A 113 -14.31 9.83 -20.46
C GLU A 113 -14.41 9.31 -21.90
N LEU A 114 -13.34 9.48 -22.66
CA LEU A 114 -13.15 8.95 -24.00
C LEU A 114 -12.20 7.76 -23.96
N VAL A 115 -12.63 6.66 -24.57
CA VAL A 115 -11.79 5.48 -24.79
C VAL A 115 -11.24 5.53 -26.21
N ILE A 116 -9.95 5.87 -26.32
CA ILE A 116 -9.28 6.14 -27.58
C ILE A 116 -8.51 4.91 -28.03
N ARG A 117 -8.80 4.48 -29.27
CA ARG A 117 -8.06 3.45 -29.99
C ARG A 117 -7.05 4.06 -30.94
N ILE A 118 -5.91 3.39 -31.07
CA ILE A 118 -4.74 3.88 -31.80
C ILE A 118 -4.57 3.11 -33.11
N ALA A 119 -4.30 3.82 -34.21
CA ALA A 119 -3.94 3.24 -35.49
C ALA A 119 -2.41 3.04 -35.62
N ASP A 120 -1.98 2.11 -36.47
CA ASP A 120 -0.57 1.91 -36.79
C ASP A 120 -0.03 3.05 -37.65
N HIS A 121 0.87 3.85 -37.09
CA HIS A 121 1.49 4.99 -37.74
C HIS A 121 2.77 5.42 -36.99
N PRO A 122 3.80 5.99 -37.67
CA PRO A 122 5.02 6.45 -37.00
C PRO A 122 4.79 7.47 -35.85
N VAL A 123 3.69 8.23 -35.91
CA VAL A 123 3.31 9.20 -34.86
C VAL A 123 2.77 8.51 -33.60
N THR A 124 2.20 7.32 -33.74
CA THR A 124 1.48 6.59 -32.69
C THR A 124 2.23 5.38 -32.14
N GLU A 125 3.39 5.02 -32.70
CA GLU A 125 4.25 3.93 -32.18
C GLU A 125 4.52 4.04 -30.68
N ARG A 126 4.45 2.95 -29.90
CA ARG A 126 4.75 2.96 -28.44
C ARG A 126 3.86 3.90 -27.60
N LEU A 127 2.67 4.25 -28.10
CA LEU A 127 1.58 4.70 -27.24
C LEU A 127 0.88 3.47 -26.64
N SER A 128 0.16 3.63 -25.53
CA SER A 128 -0.64 2.55 -24.96
C SER A 128 -1.70 2.07 -25.96
N PRO A 129 -2.02 0.77 -26.05
CA PRO A 129 -3.00 0.27 -27.01
C PRO A 129 -4.38 0.95 -26.93
N GLU A 130 -4.71 1.45 -25.74
CA GLU A 130 -5.90 2.24 -25.44
C GLU A 130 -5.48 3.43 -24.54
N ILE A 131 -6.00 4.62 -24.83
CA ILE A 131 -5.81 5.82 -24.00
C ILE A 131 -7.18 6.23 -23.44
N ARG A 132 -7.25 6.50 -22.14
CA ARG A 132 -8.47 7.00 -21.47
C ARG A 132 -8.23 8.39 -20.94
N VAL A 133 -9.02 9.35 -21.42
CA VAL A 133 -8.94 10.76 -21.01
C VAL A 133 -10.34 11.35 -20.89
N GLU A 134 -10.55 12.22 -19.90
CA GLU A 134 -11.76 13.03 -19.82
C GLU A 134 -11.62 14.26 -20.72
N ASP A 135 -12.32 14.28 -21.84
CA ASP A 135 -12.19 15.33 -22.87
C ASP A 135 -13.49 15.50 -23.67
N GLU A 136 -13.53 16.53 -24.52
CA GLU A 136 -14.63 16.75 -25.46
C GLU A 136 -14.34 16.07 -26.80
N LEU A 137 -15.37 15.49 -27.42
CA LEU A 137 -15.24 14.88 -28.74
C LEU A 137 -15.88 15.75 -29.81
N TYR A 138 -15.09 16.20 -30.78
CA TYR A 138 -15.60 16.91 -31.95
C TYR A 138 -16.22 15.91 -32.94
N VAL A 139 -17.54 15.88 -32.97
CA VAL A 139 -18.32 14.92 -33.78
C VAL A 139 -18.22 15.26 -35.25
N SER A 140 -18.19 14.22 -36.07
CA SER A 140 -17.97 14.38 -37.49
C SER A 140 -18.40 13.16 -38.32
N GLU A 141 -18.60 13.37 -39.62
CA GLU A 141 -18.98 12.31 -40.55
C GLU A 141 -17.78 11.80 -41.35
N GLY A 142 -17.30 10.60 -41.04
CA GLY A 142 -16.24 9.90 -41.77
C GLY A 142 -14.87 10.57 -41.70
N PRO A 143 -13.78 9.88 -42.11
CA PRO A 143 -12.47 10.52 -42.17
C PRO A 143 -12.39 11.55 -43.32
N PRO A 144 -11.63 12.64 -43.18
CA PRO A 144 -11.35 13.56 -44.28
C PRO A 144 -10.74 12.85 -45.48
N ALA A 145 -11.05 13.33 -46.69
CA ALA A 145 -10.49 12.73 -47.91
C ALA A 145 -8.96 12.85 -47.94
N LYS A 146 -8.28 11.72 -48.21
CA LYS A 146 -6.82 11.59 -48.23
C LYS A 146 -6.14 11.83 -46.88
N ALA A 147 -6.85 11.62 -45.77
CA ALA A 147 -6.27 11.63 -44.43
C ALA A 147 -5.88 10.22 -43.97
N ASN A 148 -4.77 10.12 -43.21
CA ASN A 148 -4.46 8.94 -42.43
C ASN A 148 -4.93 9.16 -41.00
N VAL A 149 -5.88 8.35 -40.55
CA VAL A 149 -6.45 8.43 -39.21
C VAL A 149 -5.45 7.88 -38.20
N LEU A 150 -5.16 8.67 -37.16
CA LEU A 150 -4.23 8.32 -36.08
C LEU A 150 -4.97 7.75 -34.86
N LEU A 151 -6.09 8.38 -34.48
CA LEU A 151 -6.84 8.05 -33.27
C LEU A 151 -8.35 8.02 -33.56
N ARG A 152 -9.04 7.07 -32.91
CA ARG A 152 -10.50 6.90 -32.99
C ARG A 152 -11.12 6.73 -31.61
N ALA A 153 -12.35 7.19 -31.41
CA ALA A 153 -13.12 6.94 -30.20
C ALA A 153 -14.54 6.48 -30.55
N SER A 154 -15.10 5.58 -29.74
CA SER A 154 -16.50 5.19 -29.88
C SER A 154 -17.39 6.24 -29.21
N TRP A 155 -18.39 6.75 -29.95
CA TRP A 155 -19.37 7.69 -29.43
C TRP A 155 -20.76 7.37 -29.97
N ARG A 156 -21.73 7.14 -29.07
CA ARG A 156 -23.13 6.78 -29.41
C ARG A 156 -23.22 5.69 -30.49
N TYR A 157 -22.46 4.60 -30.30
CA TYR A 157 -22.37 3.47 -31.23
C TYR A 157 -21.76 3.78 -32.61
N SER A 158 -21.18 4.96 -32.79
CA SER A 158 -20.45 5.35 -33.99
C SER A 158 -18.95 5.49 -33.69
N ASP A 159 -18.11 5.24 -34.70
CA ASP A 159 -16.67 5.39 -34.59
C ASP A 159 -16.24 6.77 -35.11
N GLN A 160 -15.71 7.61 -34.22
CA GLN A 160 -15.39 9.00 -34.48
C GLN A 160 -13.88 9.19 -34.63
N VAL A 161 -13.45 10.02 -35.57
CA VAL A 161 -12.04 10.35 -35.76
C VAL A 161 -11.64 11.42 -34.75
N VAL A 162 -10.66 11.11 -33.91
CA VAL A 162 -10.14 12.01 -32.88
C VAL A 162 -8.91 12.76 -33.39
N ALA A 163 -8.03 12.05 -34.10
CA ALA A 163 -6.83 12.64 -34.67
C ALA A 163 -6.52 12.05 -36.04
N TYR A 164 -5.99 12.87 -36.94
CA TYR A 164 -5.56 12.46 -38.27
C TYR A 164 -4.45 13.36 -38.79
N GLU A 165 -3.72 12.86 -39.78
CA GLU A 165 -2.77 13.65 -40.55
C GLU A 165 -3.14 13.68 -42.04
N ARG A 166 -2.71 14.74 -42.73
CA ARG A 166 -2.96 14.95 -44.16
C ARG A 166 -1.83 15.77 -44.78
N GLN A 167 -1.48 15.43 -46.01
CA GLN A 167 -0.58 16.25 -46.82
C GLN A 167 -1.34 17.41 -47.49
N HIS A 168 -0.75 18.61 -47.48
CA HIS A 168 -1.29 19.77 -48.18
C HIS A 168 -0.16 20.58 -48.86
N GLY A 169 -0.14 20.59 -50.19
CA GLY A 169 1.03 21.04 -50.94
C GLY A 169 2.28 20.21 -50.59
N ASP A 170 3.39 20.89 -50.31
CA ASP A 170 4.64 20.24 -49.88
C ASP A 170 4.70 20.03 -48.35
N GLY A 171 3.73 20.56 -47.58
CA GLY A 171 3.70 20.50 -46.12
C GLY A 171 2.76 19.46 -45.54
N ARG A 172 2.64 19.50 -44.21
CA ARG A 172 1.91 18.50 -43.42
C ARG A 172 0.96 19.16 -42.43
N PHE A 173 -0.25 18.62 -42.35
CA PHE A 173 -1.30 19.03 -41.43
C PHE A 173 -1.61 17.88 -40.48
N VAL A 174 -1.68 18.15 -39.17
CA VAL A 174 -2.11 17.19 -38.15
C VAL A 174 -3.17 17.85 -37.29
N GLN A 175 -4.31 17.19 -37.12
CA GLN A 175 -5.34 17.56 -36.16
C GLN A 175 -5.39 16.54 -35.03
N ILE A 176 -5.44 17.01 -33.79
CA ILE A 176 -5.67 16.21 -32.59
C ILE A 176 -6.80 16.88 -31.81
N GLY A 177 -8.02 16.35 -31.89
CA GLY A 177 -9.22 16.94 -31.28
C GLY A 177 -9.32 16.83 -29.75
N LEU A 178 -8.21 16.63 -29.06
CA LEU A 178 -8.12 16.52 -27.59
C LEU A 178 -7.40 17.74 -27.02
N GLY A 179 -7.64 18.04 -25.75
CA GLY A 179 -6.98 19.12 -25.01
C GLY A 179 -7.95 20.09 -24.34
N HIS A 180 -9.13 19.63 -23.91
CA HIS A 180 -10.12 20.45 -23.19
C HIS A 180 -9.60 20.91 -21.81
N GLY A 181 -8.96 20.02 -21.05
CA GLY A 181 -8.56 20.26 -19.66
C GLY A 181 -7.09 19.97 -19.37
N ALA A 182 -6.61 20.44 -18.22
CA ALA A 182 -5.23 20.25 -17.78
C ALA A 182 -4.85 18.76 -17.64
N ALA A 183 -5.80 17.88 -17.30
CA ALA A 183 -5.60 16.44 -17.19
C ALA A 183 -5.08 15.84 -18.51
N THR A 184 -5.67 16.20 -19.66
CA THR A 184 -5.20 15.75 -20.99
C THR A 184 -3.76 16.17 -21.25
N TYR A 185 -3.38 17.41 -20.92
CA TYR A 185 -2.00 17.89 -21.11
C TYR A 185 -0.98 17.24 -20.16
N GLN A 186 -1.44 16.66 -19.05
CA GLN A 186 -0.59 15.91 -18.12
C GLN A 186 -0.42 14.44 -18.51
N ASP A 187 -1.31 13.91 -19.35
CA ASP A 187 -1.24 12.52 -19.82
C ASP A 187 0.05 12.27 -20.63
N ALA A 188 0.75 11.19 -20.28
CA ALA A 188 2.05 10.88 -20.84
C ALA A 188 1.96 10.46 -22.31
N ASP A 189 0.90 9.78 -22.72
CA ASP A 189 0.73 9.33 -24.10
C ASP A 189 0.25 10.47 -25.00
N PHE A 190 -0.58 11.38 -24.48
CA PHE A 190 -0.91 12.63 -25.15
C PHE A 190 0.33 13.49 -25.39
N GLN A 191 1.20 13.67 -24.38
CA GLN A 191 2.47 14.39 -24.56
C GLN A 191 3.38 13.74 -25.61
N LYS A 192 3.52 12.40 -25.60
CA LYS A 192 4.29 11.67 -26.62
C LYS A 192 3.70 11.82 -28.01
N LEU A 193 2.37 11.76 -28.13
CA LEU A 193 1.64 11.92 -29.39
C LEU A 193 1.93 13.30 -29.98
N VAL A 194 1.76 14.38 -29.20
CA VAL A 194 2.01 15.74 -29.68
C VAL A 194 3.48 15.94 -30.05
N HIS A 195 4.41 15.45 -29.23
CA HIS A 195 5.84 15.49 -29.55
C HIS A 195 6.16 14.86 -30.92
N ARG A 196 5.61 13.67 -31.20
CA ARG A 196 5.83 12.98 -32.47
C ARG A 196 5.07 13.61 -33.63
N ALA A 197 3.87 14.12 -33.40
CA ALA A 197 3.11 14.87 -34.39
C ALA A 197 3.87 16.11 -34.86
N VAL A 198 4.51 16.84 -33.93
CA VAL A 198 5.36 18.00 -34.26
C VAL A 198 6.59 17.58 -35.08
N LEU A 199 7.29 16.52 -34.67
CA LEU A 199 8.44 16.00 -35.45
C LEU A 199 8.00 15.55 -36.85
N PHE A 200 6.90 14.83 -36.94
CA PHE A 200 6.32 14.41 -38.21
C PHE A 200 5.94 15.60 -39.07
N ALA A 201 5.24 16.61 -38.52
CA ALA A 201 4.84 17.81 -39.25
C ALA A 201 6.04 18.62 -39.75
N SER A 202 7.17 18.61 -39.04
CA SER A 202 8.40 19.28 -39.46
C SER A 202 9.10 18.63 -40.68
N GLY A 203 8.68 17.43 -41.07
CA GLY A 203 9.38 16.62 -42.06
C GLY A 203 10.73 16.07 -41.56
N ALA A 204 10.95 16.02 -40.24
CA ALA A 204 12.13 15.38 -39.67
C ALA A 204 12.10 13.88 -39.99
N ALA A 205 13.25 13.33 -40.39
CA ALA A 205 13.39 11.90 -40.55
C ALA A 205 13.15 11.19 -39.21
N PRO A 206 12.50 10.01 -39.21
CA PRO A 206 12.44 9.16 -38.02
C PRO A 206 13.84 8.93 -37.46
N ALA A 207 13.92 8.77 -36.13
CA ALA A 207 15.19 8.39 -35.53
C ALA A 207 15.62 7.02 -36.11
N PRO A 208 16.91 6.83 -36.41
CA PRO A 208 17.39 5.52 -36.84
C PRO A 208 17.19 4.51 -35.71
N THR A 209 16.96 3.26 -36.11
CA THR A 209 16.94 2.11 -35.21
C THR A 209 18.26 2.03 -34.44
N VAL A 210 18.17 1.77 -33.14
CA VAL A 210 19.34 1.63 -32.27
C VAL A 210 19.76 0.17 -32.25
N GLY A 211 20.97 -0.11 -32.73
CA GLY A 211 21.57 -1.43 -32.59
C GLY A 211 21.88 -1.74 -31.12
N VAL A 212 21.50 -2.93 -30.67
CA VAL A 212 21.60 -3.38 -29.28
C VAL A 212 22.58 -4.54 -29.18
N GLY A 213 23.54 -4.39 -28.28
CA GLY A 213 24.42 -5.47 -27.84
C GLY A 213 24.00 -6.03 -26.49
N LEU A 214 24.19 -7.32 -26.26
CA LEU A 214 23.89 -7.98 -24.98
C LEU A 214 25.15 -8.59 -24.39
N ILE A 215 25.53 -8.19 -23.19
CA ILE A 215 26.67 -8.75 -22.44
C ILE A 215 26.12 -9.70 -21.38
N GLY A 216 26.47 -10.98 -21.50
CA GLY A 216 25.96 -12.08 -20.67
C GLY A 216 24.72 -12.74 -21.29
N TYR A 217 24.87 -13.97 -21.78
CA TYR A 217 23.78 -14.78 -22.34
C TYR A 217 23.30 -15.84 -21.34
N GLY A 218 22.90 -15.37 -20.15
CA GLY A 218 22.42 -16.18 -19.04
C GLY A 218 20.91 -16.49 -19.10
N ALA A 219 20.33 -16.88 -17.96
CA ALA A 219 18.93 -17.36 -17.86
C ALA A 219 17.88 -16.36 -18.38
N ILE A 220 18.12 -15.07 -18.19
CA ILE A 220 17.19 -13.97 -18.54
C ILE A 220 17.51 -13.30 -19.88
N ALA A 221 18.63 -13.67 -20.51
CA ALA A 221 19.12 -13.06 -21.75
C ALA A 221 18.14 -13.23 -22.92
N ARG A 222 17.47 -14.39 -23.01
CA ARG A 222 16.44 -14.63 -24.03
C ARG A 222 15.27 -13.67 -23.89
N GLY A 223 14.80 -13.42 -22.67
CA GLY A 223 13.72 -12.48 -22.40
C GLY A 223 14.07 -11.04 -22.82
N HIS A 224 15.33 -10.62 -22.64
CA HIS A 224 15.81 -9.35 -23.19
C HIS A 224 15.79 -9.34 -24.71
N ALA A 225 16.32 -10.38 -25.37
CA ALA A 225 16.36 -10.44 -26.83
C ALA A 225 14.95 -10.40 -27.44
N GLU A 226 14.00 -11.12 -26.85
CA GLU A 226 12.58 -11.08 -27.23
C GLU A 226 11.98 -9.67 -27.03
N SER A 227 12.27 -9.02 -25.89
CA SER A 227 11.81 -7.65 -25.61
C SER A 227 12.40 -6.63 -26.59
N ILE A 228 13.67 -6.79 -26.96
CA ILE A 228 14.34 -5.95 -27.97
C ILE A 228 13.67 -6.12 -29.32
N ALA A 229 13.46 -7.35 -29.77
CA ALA A 229 12.80 -7.64 -31.05
C ALA A 229 11.34 -7.15 -31.10
N ALA A 230 10.64 -7.16 -29.97
CA ALA A 230 9.27 -6.66 -29.84
C ALA A 230 9.17 -5.13 -29.74
N THR A 231 10.29 -4.40 -29.64
CA THR A 231 10.30 -2.95 -29.44
C THR A 231 10.69 -2.22 -30.73
N PRO A 232 9.75 -1.55 -31.42
CA PRO A 232 10.08 -0.74 -32.60
C PRO A 232 11.17 0.29 -32.32
N GLY A 233 12.15 0.36 -33.22
CA GLY A 233 13.31 1.23 -33.10
C GLY A 233 14.50 0.64 -32.35
N LEU A 234 14.43 -0.63 -31.91
CA LEU A 234 15.58 -1.40 -31.45
C LEU A 234 15.88 -2.56 -32.41
N ASP A 235 17.15 -2.97 -32.49
CA ASP A 235 17.59 -4.07 -33.34
C ASP A 235 18.70 -4.85 -32.66
N MET A 236 18.53 -6.17 -32.50
CA MET A 236 19.49 -7.02 -31.79
C MET A 236 20.68 -7.32 -32.71
N ARG A 237 21.88 -6.88 -32.33
CA ARG A 237 23.07 -6.90 -33.21
C ARG A 237 24.12 -7.91 -32.83
N ALA A 238 24.43 -8.03 -31.55
CA ALA A 238 25.49 -8.91 -31.09
C ALA A 238 25.32 -9.34 -29.63
N VAL A 239 25.95 -10.45 -29.29
CA VAL A 239 26.06 -10.96 -27.92
C VAL A 239 27.52 -11.11 -27.53
N ALA A 240 27.87 -10.84 -26.28
CA ALA A 240 29.16 -11.19 -25.71
C ALA A 240 28.96 -12.10 -24.50
N ASP A 241 29.63 -13.25 -24.46
CA ASP A 241 29.65 -14.14 -23.29
C ASP A 241 30.98 -14.89 -23.22
N ILE A 242 31.53 -15.04 -22.01
CA ILE A 242 32.81 -15.76 -21.80
C ILE A 242 32.69 -17.26 -22.10
N SER A 243 31.49 -17.85 -21.98
CA SER A 243 31.23 -19.26 -22.24
C SER A 243 31.09 -19.54 -23.75
N PRO A 244 31.94 -20.42 -24.33
CA PRO A 244 31.80 -20.83 -25.73
C PRO A 244 30.44 -21.45 -26.06
N GLU A 245 29.85 -22.19 -25.12
CA GLU A 245 28.54 -22.83 -25.31
C GLU A 245 27.42 -21.80 -25.38
N ARG A 246 27.44 -20.79 -24.49
CA ARG A 246 26.45 -19.70 -24.50
C ARG A 246 26.54 -18.85 -25.75
N ARG A 247 27.75 -18.60 -26.26
CA ARG A 247 27.96 -17.92 -27.55
C ARG A 247 27.36 -18.70 -28.71
N GLN A 248 27.63 -20.01 -28.77
CA GLN A 248 27.05 -20.87 -29.81
C GLN A 248 25.53 -20.89 -29.73
N LEU A 249 24.96 -20.93 -28.53
CA LEU A 249 23.52 -20.85 -28.31
C LEU A 249 22.94 -19.53 -28.82
N ALA A 250 23.53 -18.40 -28.43
CA ALA A 250 23.12 -17.07 -28.86
C ALA A 250 23.14 -16.92 -30.39
N SER A 251 24.22 -17.36 -31.06
CA SER A 251 24.29 -17.29 -32.52
C SER A 251 23.25 -18.18 -33.21
N ARG A 252 22.91 -19.33 -32.64
CA ARG A 252 21.86 -20.21 -33.19
C ARG A 252 20.46 -19.67 -32.98
N GLU A 253 20.17 -19.13 -31.80
CA GLU A 253 18.83 -18.66 -31.43
C GLU A 253 18.48 -17.31 -32.04
N LEU A 254 19.45 -16.38 -32.05
CA LEU A 254 19.22 -14.99 -32.44
C LEU A 254 19.73 -14.67 -33.85
N GLY A 255 20.57 -15.53 -34.44
CA GLY A 255 21.19 -15.26 -35.74
C GLY A 255 22.19 -14.11 -35.73
N VAL A 256 22.72 -13.74 -34.56
CA VAL A 256 23.63 -12.61 -34.37
C VAL A 256 25.08 -13.04 -34.14
N THR A 257 26.01 -12.10 -34.32
CA THR A 257 27.42 -12.31 -34.01
C THR A 257 27.62 -12.47 -32.49
N ALA A 258 28.37 -13.50 -32.10
CA ALA A 258 28.72 -13.75 -30.70
C ALA A 258 30.22 -13.53 -30.47
N HIS A 259 30.56 -12.59 -29.59
CA HIS A 259 31.92 -12.19 -29.23
C HIS A 259 32.41 -12.89 -27.97
N SER A 260 33.72 -13.18 -27.92
CA SER A 260 34.33 -13.87 -26.77
C SER A 260 34.59 -12.95 -25.56
N SER A 261 34.53 -11.63 -25.79
CA SER A 261 34.77 -10.59 -24.80
C SER A 261 33.79 -9.43 -24.97
N ALA A 262 33.53 -8.69 -23.89
CA ALA A 262 32.70 -7.49 -23.94
C ALA A 262 33.36 -6.42 -24.82
N GLU A 263 34.68 -6.27 -24.72
CA GLU A 263 35.48 -5.28 -25.44
C GLU A 263 35.38 -5.42 -26.96
N GLU A 264 35.27 -6.65 -27.48
CA GLU A 264 35.02 -6.89 -28.90
C GLU A 264 33.65 -6.35 -29.34
N LEU A 265 32.59 -6.63 -28.58
CA LEU A 265 31.25 -6.13 -28.86
C LEU A 265 31.19 -4.61 -28.78
N LEU A 266 31.87 -4.00 -27.80
CA LEU A 266 31.85 -2.55 -27.59
C LEU A 266 32.54 -1.76 -28.71
N ARG A 267 33.43 -2.39 -29.50
CA ARG A 267 34.09 -1.76 -30.66
C ARG A 267 33.18 -1.67 -31.89
N ASP A 268 32.05 -2.38 -31.92
CA ASP A 268 31.13 -2.34 -33.04
C ASP A 268 30.46 -0.96 -33.15
N PRO A 269 30.66 -0.20 -34.25
CA PRO A 269 30.05 1.11 -34.43
C PRO A 269 28.53 1.07 -34.62
N ASP A 270 27.96 -0.07 -35.01
CA ASP A 270 26.51 -0.23 -35.25
C ASP A 270 25.72 -0.47 -33.97
N ILE A 271 26.41 -0.74 -32.85
CA ILE A 271 25.80 -0.85 -31.52
C ILE A 271 25.75 0.52 -30.87
N GLY A 272 24.56 1.00 -30.51
CA GLY A 272 24.34 2.25 -29.79
C GLY A 272 23.89 2.07 -28.34
N LEU A 273 23.35 0.89 -28.01
CA LEU A 273 22.84 0.51 -26.69
C LEU A 273 23.39 -0.85 -26.29
N VAL A 274 23.73 -1.02 -25.01
CA VAL A 274 24.18 -2.28 -24.44
C VAL A 274 23.27 -2.67 -23.28
N VAL A 275 22.79 -3.91 -23.29
CA VAL A 275 22.15 -4.54 -22.13
C VAL A 275 23.20 -5.38 -21.40
N VAL A 276 23.39 -5.13 -20.11
CA VAL A 276 24.34 -5.86 -19.26
C VAL A 276 23.57 -6.80 -18.34
N GLY A 277 23.61 -8.10 -18.65
CA GLY A 277 22.94 -9.19 -17.92
C GLY A 277 23.91 -10.18 -17.27
N THR A 278 25.10 -9.69 -16.88
CA THR A 278 26.07 -10.46 -16.08
C THR A 278 25.59 -10.61 -14.62
N PRO A 279 26.30 -11.32 -13.73
CA PRO A 279 25.99 -11.29 -12.30
C PRO A 279 26.27 -9.92 -11.65
N PRO A 280 25.58 -9.53 -10.55
CA PRO A 280 25.65 -8.18 -10.00
C PRO A 280 27.01 -7.82 -9.38
N SER A 281 27.77 -8.82 -8.93
CA SER A 281 29.17 -8.65 -8.49
C SER A 281 30.13 -8.18 -9.60
N VAL A 282 29.72 -8.22 -10.86
CA VAL A 282 30.56 -7.84 -12.01
C VAL A 282 29.88 -6.86 -12.96
N HIS A 283 28.74 -6.26 -12.60
CA HIS A 283 28.04 -5.30 -13.47
C HIS A 283 28.86 -4.05 -13.79
N ALA A 284 29.62 -3.57 -12.80
CA ALA A 284 30.25 -2.24 -12.85
C ALA A 284 31.19 -2.08 -14.05
N ASP A 285 32.12 -3.02 -14.25
CA ASP A 285 33.15 -2.86 -15.28
C ASP A 285 32.59 -2.92 -16.71
N PRO A 286 31.71 -3.87 -17.09
CA PRO A 286 31.04 -3.84 -18.40
C PRO A 286 30.19 -2.58 -18.63
N VAL A 287 29.50 -2.09 -17.60
CA VAL A 287 28.71 -0.85 -17.71
C VAL A 287 29.63 0.35 -17.96
N VAL A 288 30.66 0.53 -17.13
CA VAL A 288 31.61 1.64 -17.28
C VAL A 288 32.31 1.56 -18.64
N GLY A 289 32.75 0.38 -19.06
CA GLY A 289 33.36 0.16 -20.38
C GLY A 289 32.43 0.51 -21.54
N ALA A 290 31.14 0.14 -21.45
CA ALA A 290 30.14 0.49 -22.47
C ALA A 290 29.90 2.00 -22.55
N LEU A 291 29.79 2.68 -21.42
CA LEU A 291 29.61 4.13 -21.35
C LEU A 291 30.84 4.86 -21.93
N GLN A 292 32.05 4.41 -21.60
CA GLN A 292 33.32 4.91 -22.15
C GLN A 292 33.44 4.70 -23.66
N ALA A 293 32.96 3.57 -24.17
CA ALA A 293 32.85 3.29 -25.60
C ALA A 293 31.74 4.12 -26.30
N GLY A 294 31.07 5.02 -25.57
CA GLY A 294 30.05 5.91 -26.09
C GLY A 294 28.72 5.22 -26.35
N LYS A 295 28.43 4.10 -25.67
CA LYS A 295 27.16 3.36 -25.76
C LYS A 295 26.21 3.79 -24.63
N HIS A 296 24.92 3.70 -24.87
CA HIS A 296 23.91 3.75 -23.80
C HIS A 296 23.88 2.41 -23.05
N VAL A 297 23.44 2.38 -21.79
CA VAL A 297 23.42 1.15 -20.99
C VAL A 297 22.09 0.93 -20.28
N VAL A 298 21.55 -0.29 -20.42
CA VAL A 298 20.54 -0.87 -19.54
C VAL A 298 21.23 -1.97 -18.74
N CYS A 299 21.29 -1.82 -17.42
CA CYS A 299 21.93 -2.79 -16.54
C CYS A 299 20.87 -3.62 -15.81
N GLU A 300 21.05 -4.93 -15.74
CA GLU A 300 20.19 -5.79 -14.93
C GLU A 300 20.20 -5.41 -13.45
N LYS A 301 19.15 -5.83 -12.74
CA LYS A 301 19.05 -5.66 -11.29
C LYS A 301 19.84 -6.74 -10.53
N PRO A 302 20.29 -6.47 -9.29
CA PRO A 302 20.51 -5.13 -8.74
C PRO A 302 21.64 -4.42 -9.51
N LEU A 303 21.65 -3.08 -9.49
CA LEU A 303 22.61 -2.29 -10.29
C LEU A 303 24.07 -2.68 -10.00
N ALA A 304 24.43 -2.80 -8.72
CA ALA A 304 25.69 -3.38 -8.24
C ALA A 304 25.52 -3.86 -6.78
N ILE A 305 26.54 -4.51 -6.23
CA ILE A 305 26.56 -4.97 -4.82
C ILE A 305 27.15 -3.93 -3.85
N THR A 306 27.85 -2.90 -4.33
CA THR A 306 28.41 -1.82 -3.52
C THR A 306 27.95 -0.46 -4.04
N VAL A 307 27.86 0.53 -3.14
CA VAL A 307 27.55 1.92 -3.52
C VAL A 307 28.70 2.52 -4.32
N ASP A 308 29.96 2.24 -3.98
CA ASP A 308 31.13 2.72 -4.72
C ASP A 308 31.09 2.31 -6.20
N ASP A 309 30.64 1.09 -6.51
CA ASP A 309 30.45 0.64 -7.89
C ASP A 309 29.32 1.37 -8.59
N VAL A 310 28.20 1.64 -7.88
CA VAL A 310 27.10 2.44 -8.43
C VAL A 310 27.55 3.85 -8.75
N ASP A 311 28.29 4.50 -7.84
CA ASP A 311 28.81 5.86 -8.04
C ASP A 311 29.75 5.91 -9.25
N ARG A 312 30.66 4.94 -9.40
CA ARG A 312 31.52 4.81 -10.59
C ARG A 312 30.71 4.70 -11.90
N MET A 313 29.60 3.97 -11.89
CA MET A 313 28.74 3.81 -13.07
C MET A 313 28.00 5.11 -13.41
N ILE A 314 27.50 5.82 -12.41
CA ILE A 314 26.83 7.13 -12.57
C ILE A 314 27.81 8.17 -13.11
N ASP A 315 29.00 8.29 -12.50
CA ASP A 315 30.06 9.21 -12.94
C ASP A 315 30.45 8.97 -14.40
N ALA A 316 30.60 7.70 -14.79
CA ALA A 316 30.91 7.34 -16.17
C ALA A 316 29.80 7.76 -17.14
N ALA A 317 28.53 7.61 -16.75
CA ALA A 317 27.37 7.98 -17.57
C ALA A 317 27.30 9.50 -17.79
N GLU A 318 27.53 10.28 -16.73
CA GLU A 318 27.58 11.73 -16.79
C GLU A 318 28.76 12.23 -17.65
N ALA A 319 29.97 11.71 -17.39
CA ALA A 319 31.19 12.09 -18.10
C ALA A 319 31.07 11.89 -19.63
N HIS A 320 30.43 10.79 -20.05
CA HIS A 320 30.28 10.45 -21.47
C HIS A 320 28.95 10.93 -22.08
N ARG A 321 28.09 11.57 -21.26
CA ARG A 321 26.74 12.02 -21.63
C ARG A 321 25.95 10.88 -22.26
N ARG A 322 25.85 9.77 -21.54
CA ARG A 322 25.11 8.57 -21.93
C ARG A 322 24.09 8.21 -20.88
N VAL A 323 22.94 7.75 -21.36
CA VAL A 323 21.89 7.17 -20.51
C VAL A 323 22.39 5.86 -19.89
N LEU A 324 22.29 5.78 -18.57
CA LEU A 324 22.39 4.56 -17.77
C LEU A 324 21.05 4.36 -17.07
N THR A 325 20.49 3.15 -17.13
CA THR A 325 19.28 2.78 -16.38
C THR A 325 19.37 1.37 -15.84
N VAL A 326 18.71 1.12 -14.71
CA VAL A 326 18.51 -0.23 -14.16
C VAL A 326 17.26 -0.85 -14.76
N TYR A 327 17.29 -2.14 -15.06
CA TYR A 327 16.16 -2.91 -15.54
C TYR A 327 15.23 -3.34 -14.40
N GLN A 328 14.53 -2.37 -13.79
CA GLN A 328 13.52 -2.62 -12.76
C GLN A 328 12.15 -2.98 -13.36
N SER A 329 12.09 -4.10 -14.08
CA SER A 329 10.90 -4.53 -14.86
C SER A 329 9.60 -4.63 -14.05
N ARG A 330 9.71 -4.86 -12.73
CA ARG A 330 8.55 -5.00 -11.84
C ARG A 330 7.82 -3.69 -11.53
N ARG A 331 8.37 -2.52 -11.89
CA ARG A 331 7.63 -1.23 -11.85
C ARG A 331 6.42 -1.22 -12.77
N TRP A 332 6.39 -2.12 -13.75
CA TRP A 332 5.31 -2.27 -14.72
C TRP A 332 4.41 -3.47 -14.44
N ASP A 333 4.56 -4.16 -13.30
CA ASP A 333 3.60 -5.17 -12.88
C ASP A 333 2.20 -4.51 -12.79
N PRO A 334 1.14 -5.09 -13.40
CA PRO A 334 -0.18 -4.45 -13.46
C PRO A 334 -0.76 -4.10 -12.09
N ASP A 335 -0.51 -4.93 -11.08
CA ASP A 335 -0.96 -4.71 -9.70
C ASP A 335 -0.28 -3.49 -9.06
N PHE A 336 1.02 -3.31 -9.28
CA PHE A 336 1.78 -2.17 -8.78
C PHE A 336 1.44 -0.86 -9.51
N VAL A 337 1.23 -0.92 -10.84
CA VAL A 337 0.77 0.24 -11.63
C VAL A 337 -0.61 0.70 -11.15
N ALA A 338 -1.54 -0.24 -10.92
CA ALA A 338 -2.86 0.07 -10.38
C ALA A 338 -2.79 0.68 -8.97
N LEU A 339 -1.94 0.14 -8.10
CA LEU A 339 -1.71 0.68 -6.76
C LEU A 339 -1.20 2.12 -6.80
N ARG A 340 -0.19 2.40 -7.65
CA ARG A 340 0.34 3.75 -7.82
C ARG A 340 -0.69 4.73 -8.37
N ALA A 341 -1.51 4.30 -9.32
CA ALA A 341 -2.60 5.13 -9.85
C ALA A 341 -3.61 5.48 -8.74
N ALA A 342 -4.04 4.49 -7.95
CA ALA A 342 -4.99 4.72 -6.85
C ALA A 342 -4.47 5.70 -5.79
N ILE A 343 -3.16 5.69 -5.51
CA ILE A 343 -2.51 6.64 -4.60
C ILE A 343 -2.41 8.03 -5.25
N ALA A 344 -1.98 8.11 -6.51
CA ALA A 344 -1.84 9.37 -7.23
C ALA A 344 -3.19 10.10 -7.41
N GLU A 345 -4.27 9.35 -7.55
CA GLU A 345 -5.64 9.84 -7.68
C GLU A 345 -6.31 10.15 -6.32
N ASP A 346 -5.60 9.94 -5.20
CA ASP A 346 -6.15 10.09 -3.83
C ASP A 346 -7.39 9.20 -3.57
N ALA A 347 -7.52 8.09 -4.32
CA ALA A 347 -8.66 7.17 -4.22
C ALA A 347 -8.63 6.35 -2.92
N ILE A 348 -7.42 6.07 -2.42
CA ILE A 348 -7.20 5.34 -1.16
C ILE A 348 -6.49 6.19 -0.10
N GLY A 349 -6.23 7.47 -0.32
CA GLY A 349 -5.53 8.31 0.66
C GLY A 349 -4.03 8.02 0.78
N GLU A 350 -3.41 8.50 1.87
CA GLU A 350 -1.95 8.47 2.04
C GLU A 350 -1.48 7.15 2.69
N PRO A 351 -0.64 6.33 2.02
CA PRO A 351 -0.09 5.12 2.62
C PRO A 351 0.87 5.46 3.75
N PHE A 352 0.75 4.77 4.89
CA PHE A 352 1.67 4.94 6.04
C PHE A 352 2.30 3.62 6.51
N TYR A 353 1.79 2.47 6.08
CA TYR A 353 2.35 1.16 6.41
C TYR A 353 2.29 0.20 5.22
N MET A 354 3.32 -0.63 5.07
CA MET A 354 3.39 -1.65 4.03
C MET A 354 4.10 -2.90 4.54
N GLU A 355 3.58 -4.08 4.23
CA GLU A 355 4.33 -5.33 4.25
C GLU A 355 4.41 -5.94 2.87
N SER A 356 5.48 -6.68 2.64
CA SER A 356 5.67 -7.43 1.42
C SER A 356 6.37 -8.75 1.66
N PHE A 357 6.02 -9.75 0.83
CA PHE A 357 6.55 -11.08 0.93
C PHE A 357 6.89 -11.68 -0.45
N ILE A 358 7.97 -12.46 -0.46
CA ILE A 358 8.31 -13.37 -1.55
C ILE A 358 8.90 -14.67 -1.04
N GLY A 359 8.69 -15.74 -1.79
CA GLY A 359 9.29 -17.04 -1.56
C GLY A 359 8.25 -18.11 -1.30
N GLY A 360 8.63 -19.16 -0.59
CA GLY A 360 7.85 -20.36 -0.34
C GLY A 360 8.68 -21.41 0.39
N PHE A 361 8.31 -22.68 0.27
CA PHE A 361 9.12 -23.80 0.75
C PHE A 361 9.65 -24.55 -0.46
N SER A 362 10.83 -24.15 -0.91
CA SER A 362 11.49 -24.76 -2.05
C SER A 362 12.98 -24.56 -1.94
N HIS A 363 13.74 -25.57 -2.36
CA HIS A 363 15.18 -25.44 -2.44
C HIS A 363 15.56 -24.27 -3.37
N PRO A 364 16.44 -23.35 -2.94
CA PRO A 364 16.95 -22.27 -3.79
C PRO A 364 17.60 -22.82 -5.07
N CYS A 365 17.67 -22.02 -6.12
CA CYS A 365 18.21 -22.51 -7.39
C CYS A 365 19.70 -22.88 -7.27
N SER A 366 20.18 -23.83 -8.07
CA SER A 366 21.59 -24.26 -8.05
C SER A 366 22.55 -23.32 -8.82
N TYR A 367 22.12 -22.09 -9.11
CA TYR A 367 22.91 -21.09 -9.81
C TYR A 367 23.53 -20.08 -8.84
N TRP A 368 24.33 -19.15 -9.39
CA TRP A 368 25.01 -18.11 -8.63
C TRP A 368 24.09 -17.21 -7.78
N HIS A 369 22.79 -17.15 -8.09
CA HIS A 369 21.80 -16.43 -7.29
C HIS A 369 21.80 -16.88 -5.82
N SER A 370 22.07 -18.16 -5.56
CA SER A 370 22.15 -18.76 -4.23
C SER A 370 23.54 -18.64 -3.57
N HIS A 371 24.48 -17.95 -4.23
CA HIS A 371 25.83 -17.72 -3.76
C HIS A 371 26.03 -16.25 -3.36
N GLN A 372 25.94 -15.95 -2.07
CA GLN A 372 25.92 -14.59 -1.52
C GLN A 372 27.08 -13.70 -2.00
N PRO A 373 28.35 -14.16 -2.08
CA PRO A 373 29.44 -13.32 -2.61
C PRO A 373 29.24 -12.86 -4.06
N ILE A 374 28.41 -13.54 -4.85
CA ILE A 374 28.14 -13.20 -6.26
C ILE A 374 26.84 -12.42 -6.40
N SER A 375 25.79 -12.83 -5.67
CA SER A 375 24.43 -12.26 -5.78
C SER A 375 24.14 -11.10 -4.81
N GLY A 376 24.92 -10.96 -3.74
CA GLY A 376 24.60 -10.10 -2.59
C GLY A 376 23.63 -10.75 -1.59
N GLY A 377 23.17 -11.98 -1.84
CA GLY A 377 22.17 -12.66 -1.02
C GLY A 377 20.73 -12.26 -1.39
N THR A 378 19.75 -12.79 -0.66
CA THR A 378 18.32 -12.65 -1.01
C THR A 378 17.81 -11.21 -0.91
N ILE A 379 18.46 -10.37 -0.09
CA ILE A 379 18.21 -8.92 -0.02
C ILE A 379 18.49 -8.23 -1.36
N TYR A 380 19.56 -8.63 -2.06
CA TYR A 380 19.97 -8.00 -3.32
C TYR A 380 19.26 -8.63 -4.51
N ASP A 381 19.17 -9.97 -4.53
CA ASP A 381 18.55 -10.66 -5.65
C ASP A 381 17.04 -10.39 -5.72
N TRP A 382 16.29 -10.75 -4.68
CA TRP A 382 14.85 -10.51 -4.63
C TRP A 382 14.50 -9.15 -4.05
N GLY A 383 15.13 -8.77 -2.93
CA GLY A 383 14.80 -7.54 -2.22
C GLY A 383 14.99 -6.27 -3.05
N SER A 384 15.88 -6.24 -4.04
CA SER A 384 16.05 -5.07 -4.93
C SER A 384 14.78 -4.64 -5.66
N HIS A 385 13.87 -5.57 -5.97
CA HIS A 385 12.56 -5.24 -6.51
C HIS A 385 11.62 -4.65 -5.46
N TYR A 386 11.66 -5.21 -4.25
CA TYR A 386 10.76 -4.85 -3.16
C TYR A 386 11.15 -3.53 -2.50
N PHE A 387 12.44 -3.24 -2.36
CA PHE A 387 12.91 -1.93 -1.94
C PHE A 387 12.62 -0.86 -3.00
N ASP A 388 12.73 -1.19 -4.29
CA ASP A 388 12.35 -0.26 -5.36
C ASP A 388 10.86 0.12 -5.28
N TRP A 389 10.00 -0.86 -5.04
CA TRP A 389 8.58 -0.66 -4.79
C TRP A 389 8.32 0.18 -3.52
N MET A 390 8.97 -0.14 -2.39
CA MET A 390 8.83 0.63 -1.14
C MET A 390 9.26 2.09 -1.30
N LEU A 391 10.44 2.33 -1.87
CA LEU A 391 10.98 3.69 -2.07
C LEU A 391 10.15 4.50 -3.08
N THR A 392 9.43 3.84 -3.98
CA THR A 392 8.49 4.50 -4.90
C THR A 392 7.17 4.88 -4.21
N LEU A 393 6.70 4.07 -3.25
CA LEU A 393 5.45 4.32 -2.52
C LEU A 393 5.64 5.27 -1.33
N PHE A 394 6.80 5.23 -0.68
CA PHE A 394 7.20 6.10 0.44
C PHE A 394 8.38 6.99 0.00
N PRO A 395 8.11 8.14 -0.64
CA PRO A 395 9.15 9.00 -1.19
C PRO A 395 9.94 9.76 -0.13
N GLN A 396 9.51 9.73 1.13
CA GLN A 396 10.19 10.38 2.23
C GLN A 396 11.56 9.72 2.49
N PRO A 397 12.56 10.45 3.02
CA PRO A 397 13.85 9.87 3.36
C PRO A 397 13.73 8.68 4.34
N VAL A 398 14.54 7.64 4.12
CA VAL A 398 14.69 6.53 5.05
C VAL A 398 15.43 7.02 6.31
N THR A 399 14.84 6.80 7.48
CA THR A 399 15.40 7.18 8.79
C THR A 399 15.94 5.99 9.58
N SER A 400 15.54 4.76 9.24
CA SER A 400 16.14 3.55 9.80
C SER A 400 15.95 2.34 8.92
N VAL A 401 16.86 1.39 9.11
CA VAL A 401 16.73 0.03 8.60
C VAL A 401 17.10 -0.93 9.73
N SER A 402 16.28 -1.97 9.92
CA SER A 402 16.60 -3.11 10.76
C SER A 402 16.40 -4.38 9.94
N ALA A 403 17.27 -5.37 10.10
CA ALA A 403 17.17 -6.62 9.37
C ALA A 403 17.55 -7.81 10.23
N VAL A 404 16.83 -8.92 10.05
CA VAL A 404 17.21 -10.21 10.64
C VAL A 404 17.13 -11.30 9.59
N ALA A 405 18.13 -12.16 9.62
CA ALA A 405 18.31 -13.26 8.68
C ALA A 405 18.60 -14.56 9.44
N HIS A 406 18.20 -15.70 8.90
CA HIS A 406 18.56 -17.00 9.46
C HIS A 406 18.81 -18.08 8.41
N LYS A 407 19.62 -19.07 8.80
CA LYS A 407 20.03 -20.24 8.01
C LYS A 407 19.69 -21.52 8.78
N ARG A 408 18.85 -22.39 8.23
CA ARG A 408 18.19 -23.51 8.94
C ARG A 408 18.14 -24.83 8.18
N VAL A 409 17.94 -24.79 6.87
CA VAL A 409 17.61 -25.96 6.03
C VAL A 409 18.64 -26.11 4.91
N TRP A 410 18.84 -25.08 4.08
CA TRP A 410 19.56 -25.20 2.80
C TRP A 410 21.07 -24.98 2.95
N HIS A 411 21.77 -25.85 3.68
CA HIS A 411 23.19 -25.62 4.03
C HIS A 411 24.19 -25.77 2.88
N ASP A 412 23.76 -26.24 1.71
CA ASP A 412 24.55 -26.33 0.48
C ASP A 412 24.69 -24.98 -0.24
N VAL A 413 23.82 -24.01 0.07
CA VAL A 413 23.88 -22.63 -0.45
C VAL A 413 24.29 -21.63 0.63
N SER A 414 24.85 -20.48 0.24
CA SER A 414 25.36 -19.47 1.20
C SER A 414 24.36 -18.40 1.58
N ASN A 415 23.32 -18.17 0.77
CA ASN A 415 22.26 -17.22 1.11
C ASN A 415 21.54 -17.61 2.42
N SER A 416 20.98 -16.63 3.13
CA SER A 416 20.06 -16.94 4.24
C SER A 416 18.78 -17.59 3.72
N ASP A 417 18.22 -18.52 4.48
CA ASP A 417 16.99 -19.23 4.10
C ASP A 417 15.76 -18.35 4.29
N GLN A 418 15.85 -17.36 5.19
CA GLN A 418 14.85 -16.32 5.36
C GLN A 418 15.53 -15.03 5.79
N VAL A 419 15.03 -13.92 5.26
CA VAL A 419 15.40 -12.56 5.67
C VAL A 419 14.13 -11.74 5.87
N ARG A 420 14.13 -10.92 6.92
CA ARG A 420 13.18 -9.83 7.10
C ARG A 420 13.91 -8.51 7.25
N VAL A 421 13.40 -7.47 6.61
CA VAL A 421 13.91 -6.10 6.67
C VAL A 421 12.76 -5.15 6.99
N ASP A 422 12.89 -4.35 8.04
CA ASP A 422 11.96 -3.30 8.41
C ASP A 422 12.62 -1.93 8.18
N VAL A 423 11.89 -1.03 7.53
CA VAL A 423 12.34 0.30 7.08
C VAL A 423 11.42 1.36 7.68
N GLY A 424 12.02 2.40 8.25
CA GLY A 424 11.30 3.57 8.77
C GLY A 424 11.60 4.79 7.92
N PHE A 425 10.59 5.64 7.71
CA PHE A 425 10.67 6.83 6.88
C PHE A 425 10.44 8.10 7.71
N GLU A 426 10.95 9.23 7.22
CA GLU A 426 10.61 10.55 7.75
C GLU A 426 9.09 10.76 7.66
N GLY A 427 8.48 11.39 8.67
CA GLY A 427 7.02 11.50 8.79
C GLY A 427 6.34 10.30 9.45
N GLY A 428 7.08 9.23 9.77
CA GLY A 428 6.60 8.11 10.60
C GLY A 428 6.02 6.93 9.82
N ALA A 429 6.02 6.97 8.49
CA ALA A 429 5.65 5.83 7.65
C ALA A 429 6.66 4.67 7.82
N GLN A 430 6.20 3.44 7.60
CA GLN A 430 6.98 2.22 7.84
C GLN A 430 6.72 1.17 6.76
N ALA A 431 7.73 0.37 6.43
CA ALA A 431 7.60 -0.76 5.51
C ALA A 431 8.38 -2.00 5.98
N SER A 432 7.87 -3.20 5.70
CA SER A 432 8.52 -4.48 6.01
C SER A 432 8.60 -5.36 4.77
N PHE A 433 9.79 -5.90 4.49
CA PHE A 433 10.06 -6.88 3.42
C PHE A 433 10.43 -8.22 4.06
N MET A 434 9.87 -9.32 3.56
CA MET A 434 10.26 -10.66 3.94
C MET A 434 10.51 -11.53 2.70
N GLN A 435 11.65 -12.20 2.66
CA GLN A 435 11.91 -13.31 1.75
C GLN A 435 12.12 -14.59 2.55
N SER A 436 11.56 -15.72 2.11
CA SER A 436 11.78 -17.02 2.74
C SER A 436 11.73 -18.18 1.74
N ASP A 437 12.73 -19.06 1.77
CA ASP A 437 12.79 -20.32 1.02
C ASP A 437 12.37 -21.53 1.87
N ILE A 438 11.92 -21.28 3.10
CA ILE A 438 11.46 -22.27 4.07
C ILE A 438 10.04 -21.97 4.58
N ALA A 439 9.34 -21.04 3.94
CA ALA A 439 7.96 -20.68 4.27
C ALA A 439 6.99 -21.57 3.50
N ALA A 440 6.48 -22.64 4.13
CA ALA A 440 5.51 -23.52 3.47
C ALA A 440 4.19 -22.82 3.12
N ALA A 441 3.93 -21.70 3.78
CA ALA A 441 2.74 -20.94 3.51
C ALA A 441 3.03 -19.47 3.33
N LEU A 442 2.34 -18.94 2.33
CA LEU A 442 2.70 -17.69 1.69
C LEU A 442 1.95 -16.54 2.36
N LYS A 443 2.61 -15.39 2.48
CA LYS A 443 1.92 -14.14 2.79
C LYS A 443 1.44 -13.50 1.47
N PRO A 444 0.46 -12.58 1.52
CA PRO A 444 0.16 -11.75 0.37
C PRO A 444 1.43 -11.07 -0.16
N LYS A 445 1.53 -10.90 -1.48
CA LYS A 445 2.62 -10.14 -2.12
C LYS A 445 2.79 -8.76 -1.47
N TRP A 446 1.67 -8.15 -1.09
CA TRP A 446 1.58 -6.84 -0.45
C TRP A 446 0.46 -6.77 0.58
N TYR A 447 0.70 -6.03 1.65
CA TYR A 447 -0.32 -5.59 2.62
C TYR A 447 -0.09 -4.10 2.89
N LEU A 448 -1.05 -3.23 2.59
CA LEU A 448 -0.90 -1.79 2.78
C LEU A 448 -1.95 -1.23 3.74
N LEU A 449 -1.55 -0.27 4.56
CA LEU A 449 -2.45 0.58 5.35
C LEU A 449 -2.24 2.05 4.95
N TRP A 450 -3.33 2.80 5.00
CA TRP A 450 -3.39 4.19 4.57
C TRP A 450 -4.30 5.02 5.48
N LEU A 451 -4.02 6.32 5.55
CA LEU A 451 -4.91 7.29 6.15
C LEU A 451 -6.12 7.44 5.22
N LEU A 452 -7.33 7.31 5.76
CA LEU A 452 -8.53 7.56 4.98
C LEU A 452 -8.51 8.99 4.40
N PRO A 453 -8.98 9.19 3.17
CA PRO A 453 -9.09 10.52 2.59
C PRO A 453 -9.83 11.44 3.56
N GLN A 454 -9.18 12.52 3.98
CA GLN A 454 -9.86 13.55 4.76
C GLN A 454 -11.05 14.03 3.92
N PRO A 455 -12.28 14.09 4.46
CA PRO A 455 -13.40 14.60 3.68
C PRO A 455 -13.04 16.00 3.21
N ARG A 456 -12.86 16.17 1.89
CA ARG A 456 -12.71 17.49 1.27
C ARG A 456 -13.85 18.33 1.82
N ARG A 457 -13.52 19.37 2.60
CA ARG A 457 -14.52 20.31 3.12
C ARG A 457 -15.27 20.86 1.92
N SER A 458 -16.47 20.35 1.65
CA SER A 458 -17.36 21.00 0.70
C SER A 458 -17.58 22.43 1.20
N PRO A 459 -17.58 23.44 0.31
CA PRO A 459 -18.05 24.77 0.69
C PRO A 459 -19.42 24.59 1.34
N ARG A 460 -19.63 25.20 2.51
CA ARG A 460 -20.91 25.13 3.23
C ARG A 460 -22.05 25.57 2.30
N VAL A 461 -22.75 24.63 1.69
CA VAL A 461 -24.05 24.86 1.09
C VAL A 461 -25.01 24.95 2.27
N GLY A 462 -25.57 26.13 2.51
CA GLY A 462 -26.51 26.38 3.60
C GLY A 462 -27.67 25.38 3.56
N ARG A 463 -27.86 24.63 4.65
CA ARG A 463 -29.06 23.82 4.83
C ARG A 463 -30.25 24.75 5.01
N ALA A 464 -31.17 24.73 4.06
CA ALA A 464 -32.56 25.13 4.30
C ALA A 464 -33.24 24.09 5.22
N PRO A 465 -34.15 24.50 6.12
CA PRO A 465 -34.80 23.59 7.04
C PRO A 465 -35.93 22.82 6.32
N CYS A 466 -35.77 21.51 6.17
CA CYS A 466 -36.84 20.64 5.68
C CYS A 466 -37.64 20.10 6.88
N GLY A 467 -38.92 20.43 6.92
CA GLY A 467 -39.86 20.05 7.96
C GLY A 467 -40.18 18.56 7.99
N HIS A 468 -40.59 18.10 9.18
CA HIS A 468 -41.20 16.80 9.40
C HIS A 468 -42.49 16.61 8.60
N PRO A 469 -42.76 15.38 8.15
CA PRO A 469 -44.11 14.84 8.20
C PRO A 469 -44.20 13.65 9.17
N ALA A 470 -45.32 13.65 9.88
CA ALA A 470 -45.73 12.69 10.86
C ALA A 470 -46.19 11.35 10.25
N GLY A 471 -45.99 10.28 11.01
CA GLY A 471 -46.94 9.19 11.23
C GLY A 471 -47.34 8.30 10.05
N SER A 472 -46.95 7.02 10.11
CA SER A 472 -47.86 5.93 9.77
C SER A 472 -47.55 4.67 10.57
N GLN A 473 -48.62 4.07 11.07
CA GLN A 473 -48.68 2.85 11.85
C GLN A 473 -48.36 1.63 10.98
N ALA A 474 -47.60 0.66 11.49
CA ALA A 474 -47.47 -0.66 10.89
C ALA A 474 -48.29 -1.67 11.68
N HIS A 475 -49.31 -2.20 11.00
CA HIS A 475 -50.17 -3.30 11.41
C HIS A 475 -49.40 -4.61 11.53
N GLY A 476 -49.86 -5.46 12.46
CA GLY A 476 -49.38 -6.81 12.64
C GLY A 476 -49.80 -7.77 11.52
N GLY A 477 -49.00 -8.81 11.35
CA GLY A 477 -49.30 -9.96 10.51
C GLY A 477 -48.64 -11.21 11.08
N ARG A 478 -49.45 -12.07 11.69
CA ARG A 478 -49.09 -13.44 12.06
C ARG A 478 -48.99 -14.29 10.79
N HIS A 479 -47.94 -15.10 10.67
CA HIS A 479 -48.03 -16.40 10.02
C HIS A 479 -47.06 -17.36 10.71
N GLY A 480 -47.62 -18.44 11.26
CA GLY A 480 -46.88 -19.60 11.73
C GLY A 480 -47.07 -20.76 10.78
N VAL A 481 -46.00 -21.53 10.59
CA VAL A 481 -45.91 -22.96 10.24
C VAL A 481 -44.50 -23.31 10.76
N GLY A 482 -44.25 -24.20 11.73
CA GLY A 482 -44.86 -25.50 11.98
C GLY A 482 -43.90 -26.55 11.42
N ASP A 483 -42.96 -27.04 12.24
CA ASP A 483 -42.46 -28.42 12.16
C ASP A 483 -41.70 -28.80 13.45
N ALA A 484 -42.29 -29.75 14.18
CA ALA A 484 -41.60 -30.63 15.12
C ALA A 484 -40.88 -31.71 14.28
N VAL A 485 -39.78 -32.33 14.69
CA VAL A 485 -39.65 -33.38 15.71
C VAL A 485 -38.15 -33.69 15.78
N ASP A 486 -37.52 -33.69 16.96
CA ASP A 486 -37.12 -34.95 17.63
C ASP A 486 -36.47 -34.67 19.00
N ARG A 487 -36.96 -35.38 20.01
CA ARG A 487 -36.46 -35.39 21.39
C ARG A 487 -36.13 -36.83 21.73
N ALA A 488 -34.83 -37.11 21.84
CA ALA A 488 -34.29 -38.18 22.68
C ALA A 488 -32.99 -37.61 23.28
N GLY A 489 -32.82 -37.41 24.58
CA GLY A 489 -33.21 -38.26 25.69
C GLY A 489 -31.94 -38.68 26.44
N ARG A 490 -31.34 -37.79 27.24
CA ARG A 490 -30.43 -38.18 28.33
C ARG A 490 -30.79 -37.41 29.60
N ARG A 491 -31.24 -38.18 30.59
CA ARG A 491 -31.63 -37.73 31.93
C ARG A 491 -30.43 -37.10 32.64
N ALA A 492 -30.56 -35.84 33.02
CA ALA A 492 -29.75 -35.25 34.09
C ALA A 492 -30.17 -35.85 35.45
N PRO A 493 -29.25 -36.07 36.40
CA PRO A 493 -29.61 -36.46 37.75
C PRO A 493 -30.35 -35.31 38.44
N ARG A 494 -31.46 -35.62 39.10
CA ARG A 494 -32.21 -34.67 39.93
C ARG A 494 -31.42 -34.33 41.20
N GLY A 495 -31.20 -33.05 41.41
CA GLY A 495 -31.51 -32.38 42.68
C GLY A 495 -30.46 -32.39 43.78
N ARG A 496 -29.71 -31.28 43.85
CA ARG A 496 -29.72 -30.46 45.07
C ARG A 496 -30.16 -29.05 44.67
N HIS A 497 -31.26 -28.58 45.26
CA HIS A 497 -31.55 -27.16 45.31
C HIS A 497 -30.47 -26.50 46.18
N ILE A 498 -29.70 -25.56 45.62
CA ILE A 498 -28.92 -24.61 46.41
C ILE A 498 -29.18 -23.22 45.84
N ALA A 499 -30.14 -22.52 46.42
CA ALA A 499 -30.39 -21.11 46.15
C ALA A 499 -29.38 -20.20 46.87
N GLY A 500 -28.10 -20.63 46.97
CA GLY A 500 -27.04 -19.96 47.74
C GLY A 500 -25.63 -20.01 47.12
N ASP A 501 -25.45 -20.52 45.89
CA ASP A 501 -24.14 -20.93 45.33
C ASP A 501 -23.58 -20.03 44.20
N ARG A 502 -24.05 -18.78 44.03
CA ARG A 502 -23.50 -17.85 43.01
C ARG A 502 -22.61 -16.79 43.66
N LEU A 503 -21.35 -16.72 43.21
CA LEU A 503 -20.32 -15.78 43.66
C LEU A 503 -20.81 -14.33 43.54
N GLY A 504 -20.76 -13.57 44.62
CA GLY A 504 -21.15 -12.16 44.64
C GLY A 504 -20.08 -11.24 44.03
N TRP A 505 -20.44 -10.51 42.98
CA TRP A 505 -19.56 -9.58 42.27
C TRP A 505 -19.84 -8.11 42.61
N GLY A 506 -18.79 -7.40 43.01
CA GLY A 506 -18.76 -5.94 43.06
C GLY A 506 -18.02 -5.36 41.86
N VAL A 507 -18.36 -4.13 41.46
CA VAL A 507 -17.76 -3.45 40.30
C VAL A 507 -17.17 -2.11 40.70
N LEU A 508 -15.87 -1.92 40.47
CA LEU A 508 -15.17 -0.66 40.73
C LEU A 508 -15.03 0.15 39.44
N GLY A 509 -16.05 0.94 39.11
CA GLY A 509 -16.07 1.84 37.96
C GLY A 509 -17.15 1.52 36.93
N ALA A 510 -17.93 2.53 36.55
CA ALA A 510 -18.98 2.42 35.53
C ALA A 510 -18.43 2.56 34.09
N ALA A 511 -17.38 1.80 33.76
CA ALA A 511 -16.70 1.89 32.47
C ALA A 511 -17.57 1.39 31.31
N TRP A 512 -17.30 1.87 30.10
CA TRP A 512 -18.06 1.47 28.90
C TRP A 512 -18.00 -0.05 28.66
N ILE A 513 -16.83 -0.67 28.83
CA ILE A 513 -16.65 -2.12 28.65
C ILE A 513 -17.43 -2.92 29.71
N ALA A 514 -17.50 -2.39 30.93
CA ALA A 514 -18.25 -2.99 32.03
C ALA A 514 -19.73 -3.12 31.66
N GLY A 515 -20.38 -2.00 31.30
CA GLY A 515 -21.79 -2.02 30.92
C GLY A 515 -22.07 -2.74 29.60
N ARG A 516 -21.16 -2.69 28.63
CA ARG A 516 -21.36 -3.34 27.33
C ARG A 516 -21.25 -4.86 27.38
N ALA A 517 -20.29 -5.40 28.13
CA ALA A 517 -19.90 -6.81 28.00
C ALA A 517 -19.85 -7.56 29.35
N VAL A 518 -19.08 -7.06 30.32
CA VAL A 518 -18.77 -7.86 31.52
C VAL A 518 -19.93 -7.97 32.52
N LEU A 519 -20.69 -6.89 32.75
CA LEU A 519 -21.86 -6.94 33.65
C LEU A 519 -22.95 -7.87 33.09
N PRO A 520 -23.33 -7.78 31.80
CA PRO A 520 -24.18 -8.79 31.17
C PRO A 520 -23.66 -10.22 31.33
N ALA A 521 -22.36 -10.44 31.11
CA ALA A 521 -21.73 -11.75 31.26
C ALA A 521 -21.81 -12.28 32.70
N ILE A 522 -21.56 -11.45 33.72
CA ILE A 522 -21.73 -11.83 35.13
C ILE A 522 -23.18 -12.21 35.41
N ALA A 523 -24.15 -11.41 34.95
CA ALA A 523 -25.57 -11.70 35.17
C ALA A 523 -26.02 -13.01 34.50
N ALA A 524 -25.51 -13.29 33.30
CA ALA A 524 -25.79 -14.49 32.52
C ALA A 524 -25.03 -15.74 33.00
N SER A 525 -23.89 -15.57 33.67
CA SER A 525 -23.04 -16.67 34.14
C SER A 525 -23.78 -17.62 35.07
N ARG A 526 -23.50 -18.93 34.95
CA ARG A 526 -24.13 -19.96 35.81
C ARG A 526 -23.80 -19.80 37.30
N ASN A 527 -22.68 -19.18 37.63
CA ASN A 527 -22.05 -19.20 38.96
C ASN A 527 -21.74 -17.79 39.53
N GLY A 528 -22.08 -16.68 38.85
CA GLY A 528 -21.87 -15.31 39.35
C GLY A 528 -23.16 -14.51 39.50
N ARG A 529 -23.21 -13.53 40.41
CA ARG A 529 -24.32 -12.57 40.57
C ARG A 529 -23.78 -11.16 40.85
N LEU A 530 -24.42 -10.12 40.32
CA LEU A 530 -24.06 -8.72 40.60
C LEU A 530 -24.59 -8.31 41.98
N VAL A 531 -23.77 -7.58 42.74
CA VAL A 531 -24.07 -7.15 44.13
C VAL A 531 -24.11 -5.64 44.22
N SER A 532 -22.98 -4.99 43.90
CA SER A 532 -22.82 -3.56 44.07
C SER A 532 -21.89 -2.96 43.03
N ILE A 533 -22.09 -1.67 42.75
CA ILE A 533 -21.24 -0.89 41.86
C ILE A 533 -20.92 0.46 42.50
N ALA A 534 -19.71 0.95 42.31
CA ALA A 534 -19.32 2.32 42.59
C ALA A 534 -18.62 2.95 41.37
N SER A 535 -18.63 4.28 41.30
CA SER A 535 -17.93 5.06 40.28
C SER A 535 -17.62 6.45 40.84
N ARG A 536 -16.54 7.08 40.36
CA ARG A 536 -16.25 8.50 40.62
C ARG A 536 -17.36 9.45 40.14
N ASP A 537 -18.15 8.98 39.18
CA ASP A 537 -19.38 9.63 38.72
C ASP A 537 -20.59 8.85 39.28
N PRO A 538 -21.23 9.35 40.35
CA PRO A 538 -22.36 8.68 40.97
C PRO A 538 -23.58 8.53 40.06
N GLU A 539 -23.82 9.49 39.15
CA GLU A 539 -24.95 9.40 38.23
C GLU A 539 -24.73 8.27 37.23
N ARG A 540 -23.52 8.15 36.70
CA ARG A 540 -23.16 7.06 35.79
C ARG A 540 -23.23 5.69 36.48
N ALA A 541 -22.90 5.59 37.76
CA ALA A 541 -23.09 4.36 38.53
C ALA A 541 -24.58 4.01 38.70
N ARG A 542 -25.44 4.99 39.00
CA ARG A 542 -26.90 4.78 39.12
C ARG A 542 -27.53 4.35 37.80
N GLU A 543 -27.15 4.99 36.69
CA GLU A 543 -27.63 4.61 35.36
C GLU A 543 -27.24 3.16 35.02
N MET A 544 -25.97 2.80 35.26
CA MET A 544 -25.47 1.45 34.99
C MET A 544 -26.13 0.41 35.90
N ALA A 545 -26.31 0.71 37.18
CA ALA A 545 -27.02 -0.17 38.12
C ALA A 545 -28.47 -0.40 37.69
N SER A 546 -29.18 0.66 37.29
CA SER A 546 -30.55 0.54 36.79
C SER A 546 -30.62 -0.31 35.51
N ARG A 547 -29.66 -0.15 34.59
CA ARG A 547 -29.63 -0.87 33.30
C ARG A 547 -29.35 -2.36 33.47
N HIS A 548 -28.50 -2.73 34.43
CA HIS A 548 -28.06 -4.12 34.64
C HIS A 548 -28.68 -4.76 35.90
N ALA A 549 -29.70 -4.14 36.49
CA ALA A 549 -30.37 -4.59 37.70
C ALA A 549 -29.40 -4.90 38.86
N ILE A 550 -28.39 -4.04 39.06
CA ILE A 550 -27.43 -4.18 40.17
C ILE A 550 -28.13 -3.74 41.46
N PRO A 551 -28.17 -4.59 42.51
CA PRO A 551 -28.95 -4.32 43.72
C PRO A 551 -28.54 -3.06 44.50
N SER A 552 -27.26 -2.68 44.46
CA SER A 552 -26.72 -1.60 45.28
C SER A 552 -25.80 -0.66 44.48
N VAL A 553 -25.93 0.65 44.73
CA VAL A 553 -24.99 1.68 44.26
C VAL A 553 -24.28 2.23 45.49
N ALA A 554 -22.99 1.90 45.63
CA ALA A 554 -22.15 2.34 46.73
C ALA A 554 -21.71 3.80 46.55
N ARG A 555 -21.40 4.50 47.65
CA ARG A 555 -21.02 5.93 47.60
C ARG A 555 -19.61 6.11 47.02
N ASP A 556 -18.72 5.22 47.38
CA ASP A 556 -17.34 5.17 46.92
C ASP A 556 -16.88 3.71 46.78
N TYR A 557 -15.64 3.52 46.35
CA TYR A 557 -15.07 2.19 46.15
C TYR A 557 -14.85 1.45 47.48
N ASP A 558 -14.59 2.17 48.58
CA ASP A 558 -14.36 1.60 49.91
C ASP A 558 -15.63 0.97 50.49
N ASP A 559 -16.80 1.55 50.22
CA ASP A 559 -18.09 0.94 50.54
C ASP A 559 -18.29 -0.41 49.81
N VAL A 560 -17.85 -0.56 48.56
CA VAL A 560 -17.92 -1.84 47.82
C VAL A 560 -16.95 -2.87 48.42
N LEU A 561 -15.75 -2.44 48.79
CA LEU A 561 -14.73 -3.27 49.45
C LEU A 561 -15.23 -3.81 50.81
N ALA A 562 -15.98 -2.99 51.55
CA ALA A 562 -16.53 -3.35 52.85
C ALA A 562 -17.79 -4.23 52.79
N ASP A 563 -18.44 -4.34 51.62
CA ASP A 563 -19.68 -5.09 51.46
C ASP A 563 -19.44 -6.61 51.67
N PRO A 564 -20.03 -7.25 52.69
CA PRO A 564 -19.84 -8.67 52.94
C PRO A 564 -20.51 -9.55 51.88
N ALA A 565 -21.46 -9.03 51.10
CA ALA A 565 -22.09 -9.77 50.02
C ALA A 565 -21.24 -9.81 48.74
N VAL A 566 -20.18 -8.99 48.65
CA VAL A 566 -19.17 -8.99 47.58
C VAL A 566 -18.05 -9.96 47.94
N GLU A 567 -17.79 -10.92 47.08
CA GLU A 567 -16.73 -11.92 47.23
C GLU A 567 -15.61 -11.72 46.18
N ALA A 568 -15.98 -11.26 44.98
CA ALA A 568 -15.07 -10.91 43.90
C ALA A 568 -15.32 -9.49 43.39
N LEU A 569 -14.26 -8.81 42.94
CA LEU A 569 -14.30 -7.47 42.36
C LEU A 569 -13.86 -7.49 40.90
N TYR A 570 -14.65 -6.86 40.03
CA TYR A 570 -14.25 -6.53 38.66
C TYR A 570 -13.74 -5.08 38.60
N ILE A 571 -12.53 -4.88 38.08
CA ILE A 571 -11.85 -3.58 38.04
C ILE A 571 -11.64 -3.14 36.57
N PRO A 572 -12.58 -2.40 35.97
CA PRO A 572 -12.46 -1.81 34.63
C PRO A 572 -12.01 -0.34 34.66
N LEU A 573 -11.07 -0.02 35.54
CA LEU A 573 -10.58 1.35 35.70
C LEU A 573 -9.63 1.74 34.56
N VAL A 574 -9.10 2.96 34.60
CA VAL A 574 -7.98 3.34 33.74
C VAL A 574 -6.72 2.60 34.19
N ASN A 575 -5.82 2.31 33.25
CA ASN A 575 -4.63 1.46 33.47
C ASN A 575 -3.81 1.89 34.71
N SER A 576 -3.63 3.19 34.92
CA SER A 576 -2.92 3.76 36.08
C SER A 576 -3.51 3.43 37.46
N LEU A 577 -4.78 2.99 37.52
CA LEU A 577 -5.50 2.68 38.75
C LEU A 577 -5.63 1.18 39.02
N HIS A 578 -5.20 0.31 38.10
CA HIS A 578 -5.31 -1.14 38.27
C HIS A 578 -4.56 -1.62 39.52
N LYS A 579 -3.28 -1.24 39.67
CA LYS A 579 -2.45 -1.65 40.81
C LYS A 579 -3.07 -1.27 42.16
N GLU A 580 -3.40 0.01 42.34
CA GLU A 580 -3.91 0.51 43.63
C GLU A 580 -5.17 -0.25 44.05
N TRP A 581 -6.16 -0.33 43.16
CA TRP A 581 -7.45 -0.90 43.51
C TRP A 581 -7.40 -2.42 43.59
N THR A 582 -6.55 -3.10 42.83
CA THR A 582 -6.29 -4.53 43.01
C THR A 582 -5.65 -4.81 44.36
N GLU A 583 -4.59 -4.09 44.74
CA GLU A 583 -3.92 -4.31 46.04
C GLU A 583 -4.87 -4.05 47.22
N ARG A 584 -5.68 -2.99 47.16
CA ARG A 584 -6.71 -2.70 48.18
C ARG A 584 -7.81 -3.76 48.23
N SER A 585 -8.25 -4.26 47.07
CA SER A 585 -9.24 -5.33 46.95
C SER A 585 -8.78 -6.64 47.57
N LEU A 586 -7.55 -7.03 47.27
CA LEU A 586 -6.93 -8.22 47.82
C LEU A 586 -6.71 -8.07 49.33
N ALA A 587 -6.28 -6.89 49.80
CA ALA A 587 -6.13 -6.60 51.23
C ALA A 587 -7.47 -6.62 51.99
N ALA A 588 -8.57 -6.24 51.34
CA ALA A 588 -9.93 -6.36 51.88
C ALA A 588 -10.48 -7.80 51.83
N GLY A 589 -9.66 -8.78 51.41
CA GLY A 589 -10.04 -10.19 51.35
C GLY A 589 -10.96 -10.55 50.18
N LYS A 590 -11.00 -9.73 49.12
CA LYS A 590 -11.80 -9.98 47.92
C LYS A 590 -10.94 -10.63 46.82
N HIS A 591 -11.55 -11.52 46.03
CA HIS A 591 -10.95 -12.00 44.78
C HIS A 591 -11.03 -10.90 43.71
N VAL A 592 -10.12 -10.88 42.73
CA VAL A 592 -10.05 -9.78 41.75
C VAL A 592 -9.95 -10.29 40.32
N LEU A 593 -10.85 -9.81 39.46
CA LEU A 593 -10.73 -9.85 38.00
C LEU A 593 -10.39 -8.43 37.52
N CYS A 594 -9.15 -8.21 37.10
CA CYS A 594 -8.67 -6.89 36.68
C CYS A 594 -8.68 -6.80 35.15
N GLU A 595 -9.15 -5.67 34.60
CA GLU A 595 -9.00 -5.43 33.16
C GLU A 595 -7.54 -5.44 32.72
N LYS A 596 -7.35 -5.76 31.44
CA LYS A 596 -6.05 -5.72 30.77
C LYS A 596 -5.68 -4.27 30.40
N PRO A 597 -4.38 -3.92 30.34
CA PRO A 597 -3.25 -4.70 30.84
C PRO A 597 -3.25 -4.73 32.38
N LEU A 598 -2.71 -5.79 32.99
CA LEU A 598 -2.78 -5.96 34.45
C LEU A 598 -2.20 -4.77 35.23
N GLY A 599 -1.14 -4.13 34.74
CA GLY A 599 -0.57 -2.91 35.32
C GLY A 599 0.08 -2.03 34.25
N MET A 600 0.74 -0.94 34.65
CA MET A 600 1.42 -0.05 33.69
C MET A 600 2.79 -0.57 33.21
N ASN A 601 3.37 -1.52 33.94
CA ASN A 601 4.66 -2.18 33.63
C ASN A 601 4.75 -3.54 34.36
N ALA A 602 5.80 -4.31 34.07
CA ALA A 602 6.01 -5.64 34.65
C ALA A 602 6.22 -5.61 36.17
N ASN A 603 6.81 -4.54 36.71
CA ASN A 603 7.02 -4.41 38.15
C ASN A 603 5.69 -4.23 38.89
N GLU A 604 4.78 -3.39 38.39
CA GLU A 604 3.43 -3.25 38.98
C GLU A 604 2.65 -4.56 38.94
N ALA A 605 2.67 -5.28 37.82
CA ALA A 605 2.03 -6.59 37.69
C ALA A 605 2.61 -7.60 38.71
N ALA A 606 3.93 -7.59 38.93
CA ALA A 606 4.57 -8.44 39.94
C ALA A 606 4.13 -8.07 41.37
N MET A 607 4.04 -6.78 41.70
CA MET A 607 3.56 -6.32 43.02
C MET A 607 2.11 -6.75 43.28
N MET A 608 1.24 -6.68 42.26
CA MET A 608 -0.13 -7.14 42.34
C MET A 608 -0.20 -8.67 42.53
N ALA A 609 0.67 -9.42 41.86
CA ALA A 609 0.75 -10.86 42.05
C ALA A 609 1.21 -11.24 43.47
N ASP A 610 2.19 -10.51 44.01
CA ASP A 610 2.63 -10.71 45.39
C ASP A 610 1.51 -10.36 46.40
N ALA A 611 0.70 -9.33 46.12
CA ALA A 611 -0.47 -9.00 46.94
C ALA A 611 -1.50 -10.13 46.95
N SER A 612 -1.72 -10.79 45.81
CA SER A 612 -2.61 -11.95 45.68
C SER A 612 -2.09 -13.14 46.49
N ARG A 613 -0.79 -13.44 46.38
CA ARG A 613 -0.13 -14.50 47.17
C ARG A 613 -0.22 -14.21 48.68
N ARG A 614 -0.01 -12.96 49.10
CA ARG A 614 -0.09 -12.55 50.52
C ARG A 614 -1.51 -12.63 51.11
N SER A 615 -2.53 -12.25 50.34
CA SER A 615 -3.92 -12.29 50.80
C SER A 615 -4.55 -13.68 50.74
N GLY A 616 -3.95 -14.60 49.97
CA GLY A 616 -4.55 -15.90 49.64
C GLY A 616 -5.81 -15.77 48.79
N ARG A 617 -6.02 -14.62 48.13
CA ARG A 617 -7.14 -14.37 47.21
C ARG A 617 -6.66 -14.40 45.77
N LEU A 618 -7.49 -14.94 44.88
CA LEU A 618 -7.19 -15.04 43.46
C LEU A 618 -7.21 -13.67 42.78
N LEU A 619 -6.25 -13.47 41.88
CA LEU A 619 -6.17 -12.37 40.93
C LEU A 619 -6.05 -12.95 39.51
N MET A 620 -6.85 -12.45 38.57
CA MET A 620 -6.72 -12.80 37.15
C MET A 620 -6.82 -11.55 36.28
N GLU A 621 -5.99 -11.49 35.24
CA GLU A 621 -6.09 -10.48 34.17
C GLU A 621 -7.20 -10.88 33.17
N ALA A 622 -8.04 -9.93 32.78
CA ALA A 622 -9.26 -10.17 32.02
C ALA A 622 -9.03 -10.32 30.50
N PHE A 623 -8.15 -11.23 30.07
CA PHE A 623 -7.98 -11.58 28.66
C PHE A 623 -9.08 -12.52 28.15
N MET A 624 -10.29 -11.99 27.99
CA MET A 624 -11.49 -12.76 27.59
C MET A 624 -11.31 -13.62 26.32
N TYR A 625 -10.54 -13.14 25.34
CA TYR A 625 -10.34 -13.86 24.07
C TYR A 625 -9.66 -15.23 24.24
N ARG A 626 -8.92 -15.44 25.35
CA ARG A 626 -8.28 -16.73 25.70
C ARG A 626 -9.28 -17.83 25.98
N PHE A 627 -10.48 -17.47 26.43
CA PHE A 627 -11.56 -18.39 26.79
C PHE A 627 -12.44 -18.75 25.59
N HIS A 628 -12.28 -18.05 24.46
CA HIS A 628 -13.10 -18.29 23.28
C HIS A 628 -12.74 -19.63 22.61
N PRO A 629 -13.69 -20.56 22.37
CA PRO A 629 -13.40 -21.89 21.80
C PRO A 629 -12.62 -21.83 20.50
N ARG A 630 -13.03 -20.94 19.57
CA ARG A 630 -12.33 -20.71 18.30
C ARG A 630 -10.85 -20.37 18.45
N MET A 631 -10.49 -19.54 19.43
CA MET A 631 -9.10 -19.15 19.68
C MET A 631 -8.32 -20.32 20.29
N ARG A 632 -8.93 -21.06 21.23
CA ARG A 632 -8.33 -22.24 21.83
C ARG A 632 -8.05 -23.32 20.79
N THR A 633 -9.03 -23.67 19.97
CA THR A 633 -8.86 -24.62 18.86
C THR A 633 -7.73 -24.20 17.92
N PHE A 634 -7.60 -22.90 17.64
CA PHE A 634 -6.54 -22.37 16.79
C PHE A 634 -5.15 -22.57 17.42
N VAL A 635 -4.97 -22.17 18.69
CA VAL A 635 -3.67 -22.28 19.37
C VAL A 635 -3.30 -23.72 19.69
N GLU A 636 -4.24 -24.50 20.25
CA GLU A 636 -4.03 -25.90 20.61
C GLU A 636 -3.74 -26.76 19.37
N GLY A 637 -4.43 -26.51 18.25
CA GLY A 637 -4.16 -27.19 16.98
C GLY A 637 -2.74 -26.93 16.48
N LEU A 638 -2.28 -25.67 16.53
CA LEU A 638 -0.91 -25.32 16.15
C LEU A 638 0.12 -25.97 17.07
N HIS A 639 -0.08 -25.93 18.39
CA HIS A 639 0.84 -26.57 19.34
C HIS A 639 0.92 -28.09 19.19
N ALA A 640 -0.19 -28.75 18.83
CA ALA A 640 -0.23 -30.20 18.62
C ALA A 640 0.46 -30.64 17.33
N ASP A 641 0.35 -29.87 16.25
CA ASP A 641 0.89 -30.24 14.94
C ASP A 641 2.35 -29.82 14.75
N GLU A 642 2.69 -28.56 15.04
CA GLU A 642 4.04 -27.98 14.93
C GLU A 642 4.09 -26.51 15.36
N ARG A 643 5.17 -26.11 16.03
CA ARG A 643 5.38 -24.72 16.45
C ARG A 643 5.49 -23.78 15.24
N PRO A 644 4.80 -22.61 15.23
CA PRO A 644 4.92 -21.66 14.13
C PRO A 644 6.35 -21.16 13.91
N LEU A 645 6.71 -20.94 12.64
CA LEU A 645 7.94 -20.27 12.21
C LEU A 645 7.81 -18.74 12.34
N HIS A 646 6.61 -18.23 12.03
CA HIS A 646 6.30 -16.80 12.11
C HIS A 646 4.87 -16.56 12.57
N VAL A 647 4.65 -15.57 13.43
CA VAL A 647 3.32 -15.10 13.84
C VAL A 647 3.16 -13.63 13.49
N GLN A 648 2.10 -13.29 12.76
CA GLN A 648 1.67 -11.90 12.58
C GLN A 648 0.42 -11.66 13.40
N ALA A 649 0.39 -10.58 14.17
CA ALA A 649 -0.79 -10.16 14.90
C ALA A 649 -1.01 -8.65 14.74
N SER A 650 -2.21 -8.26 14.33
CA SER A 650 -2.60 -6.85 14.21
C SER A 650 -3.85 -6.55 15.03
N PHE A 651 -3.88 -5.36 15.64
CA PHE A 651 -5.09 -4.80 16.25
C PHE A 651 -5.06 -3.27 16.19
N GLY A 652 -5.92 -2.68 15.36
CA GLY A 652 -6.08 -1.23 15.33
C GLY A 652 -7.51 -0.76 15.04
N PHE A 653 -7.78 0.48 15.39
CA PHE A 653 -9.03 1.18 15.08
C PHE A 653 -8.85 2.70 15.24
N PRO A 654 -9.63 3.54 14.55
CA PRO A 654 -9.43 4.98 14.62
C PRO A 654 -10.03 5.57 15.92
N LEU A 655 -9.22 6.25 16.72
CA LEU A 655 -9.67 7.10 17.81
C LEU A 655 -9.88 8.54 17.33
N SER A 656 -11.14 8.99 17.35
CA SER A 656 -11.53 10.33 16.88
C SER A 656 -11.82 11.33 18.01
N ASP A 657 -12.09 10.86 19.23
CA ASP A 657 -12.40 11.71 20.38
C ASP A 657 -11.12 12.11 21.15
N PRO A 658 -10.70 13.39 21.11
CA PRO A 658 -9.48 13.85 21.77
C PRO A 658 -9.57 13.82 23.31
N SER A 659 -10.77 13.69 23.89
CA SER A 659 -10.95 13.62 25.34
C SER A 659 -10.77 12.20 25.91
N ASN A 660 -10.62 11.20 25.05
CA ASN A 660 -10.50 9.80 25.44
C ASN A 660 -9.27 9.57 26.33
N TYR A 661 -9.44 8.81 27.43
CA TYR A 661 -8.35 8.53 28.37
C TYR A 661 -7.17 7.79 27.71
N ARG A 662 -7.42 7.06 26.62
CA ARG A 662 -6.38 6.36 25.84
C ARG A 662 -5.37 7.31 25.19
N LEU A 663 -5.72 8.58 25.06
CA LEU A 663 -4.83 9.64 24.56
C LEU A 663 -4.16 10.44 25.69
N GLN A 664 -4.27 9.98 26.94
CA GLN A 664 -3.70 10.64 28.11
C GLN A 664 -2.60 9.77 28.75
N PRO A 665 -1.30 10.14 28.61
CA PRO A 665 -0.20 9.33 29.11
C PRO A 665 -0.27 9.06 30.62
N ALA A 666 -0.67 10.06 31.40
CA ALA A 666 -0.79 9.95 32.86
C ALA A 666 -1.84 8.93 33.33
N LEU A 667 -2.79 8.56 32.46
CA LEU A 667 -3.79 7.54 32.75
C LEU A 667 -3.39 6.14 32.24
N GLY A 668 -2.20 6.03 31.63
CA GLY A 668 -1.69 4.83 30.96
C GLY A 668 -2.20 4.67 29.52
N GLY A 669 -2.42 5.79 28.82
CA GLY A 669 -2.79 5.82 27.40
C GLY A 669 -1.67 5.36 26.46
N GLY A 670 -2.03 5.09 25.20
CA GLY A 670 -1.16 4.52 24.17
C GLY A 670 -1.73 3.25 23.54
N ALA A 671 -1.49 3.06 22.25
CA ALA A 671 -1.94 1.89 21.50
C ALA A 671 -1.29 0.60 22.04
N LEU A 672 -0.02 0.65 22.44
CA LEU A 672 0.75 -0.47 22.98
C LEU A 672 0.07 -1.10 24.19
N LEU A 673 -0.32 -0.28 25.17
CA LEU A 673 -0.92 -0.79 26.41
C LEU A 673 -2.36 -1.24 26.22
N ASP A 674 -3.15 -0.62 25.34
CA ASP A 674 -4.57 -0.97 25.20
C ASP A 674 -4.83 -2.13 24.23
N VAL A 675 -4.23 -2.09 23.03
CA VAL A 675 -4.44 -3.07 21.96
C VAL A 675 -3.18 -3.90 21.66
N GLY A 676 -1.98 -3.33 21.82
CA GLY A 676 -0.72 -4.07 21.68
C GLY A 676 -0.55 -5.20 22.69
N CYS A 677 -1.17 -5.11 23.87
CA CYS A 677 -1.16 -6.18 24.86
C CYS A 677 -1.81 -7.47 24.33
N TYR A 678 -2.78 -7.38 23.40
CA TYR A 678 -3.39 -8.56 22.76
C TYR A 678 -2.45 -9.22 21.76
N THR A 679 -1.76 -8.43 20.94
CA THR A 679 -0.85 -8.94 19.92
C THR A 679 0.37 -9.58 20.57
N VAL A 680 0.91 -8.98 21.64
CA VAL A 680 1.95 -9.60 22.47
C VAL A 680 1.45 -10.88 23.12
N SER A 681 0.26 -10.86 23.73
CA SER A 681 -0.30 -12.03 24.41
C SER A 681 -0.48 -13.23 23.48
N VAL A 682 -1.04 -13.05 22.28
CA VAL A 682 -1.22 -14.17 21.34
C VAL A 682 0.11 -14.66 20.74
N ALA A 683 1.05 -13.75 20.45
CA ALA A 683 2.36 -14.13 19.95
C ALA A 683 3.13 -14.96 20.99
N ARG A 684 3.09 -14.55 22.27
CA ARG A 684 3.67 -15.32 23.37
C ARG A 684 2.95 -16.65 23.60
N TRP A 685 1.63 -16.69 23.48
CA TRP A 685 0.89 -17.95 23.61
C TRP A 685 1.32 -18.97 22.55
N LEU A 686 1.59 -18.53 21.32
CA LEU A 686 2.03 -19.41 20.23
C LEU A 686 3.53 -19.75 20.28
N LEU A 687 4.39 -18.79 20.63
CA LEU A 687 5.83 -18.88 20.46
C LEU A 687 6.63 -18.88 21.78
N GLY A 688 6.02 -18.70 22.94
CA GLY A 688 6.73 -18.62 24.22
C GLY A 688 7.39 -17.25 24.43
N GLU A 689 8.61 -17.22 24.97
CA GLU A 689 9.28 -15.95 25.28
C GLU A 689 10.25 -15.46 24.21
N PRO A 690 10.18 -14.17 23.85
CA PRO A 690 11.13 -13.59 22.92
C PRO A 690 12.46 -13.29 23.61
N ASP A 691 13.57 -13.56 22.93
CA ASP A 691 14.92 -13.17 23.35
C ASP A 691 15.33 -11.79 22.81
N THR A 692 14.74 -11.36 21.69
CA THR A 692 15.06 -10.08 21.02
C THR A 692 13.78 -9.33 20.69
N VAL A 693 13.78 -8.02 20.92
CA VAL A 693 12.67 -7.11 20.62
C VAL A 693 13.22 -5.92 19.84
N LEU A 694 12.59 -5.65 18.70
CA LEU A 694 12.80 -4.45 17.90
C LEU A 694 11.45 -3.76 17.76
N ALA A 695 11.37 -2.45 17.93
CA ALA A 695 10.10 -1.75 17.80
C ALA A 695 10.29 -0.32 17.32
N ARG A 696 9.26 0.20 16.65
CA ARG A 696 9.10 1.61 16.34
C ARG A 696 7.68 2.04 16.58
N ALA A 697 7.53 3.29 17.01
CA ALA A 697 6.24 3.90 17.23
C ALA A 697 6.12 5.24 16.50
N ARG A 698 4.90 5.53 16.03
CA ARG A 698 4.49 6.89 15.71
C ARG A 698 3.79 7.47 16.94
N PHE A 699 4.32 8.57 17.44
CA PHE A 699 3.76 9.28 18.59
C PHE A 699 2.87 10.43 18.15
N ASP A 700 1.82 10.71 18.91
CA ASP A 700 1.07 11.95 18.78
C ASP A 700 1.92 13.12 19.31
N GLN A 701 2.10 14.16 18.49
CA GLN A 701 2.98 15.28 18.84
C GLN A 701 2.46 16.14 20.01
N LYS A 702 1.15 16.12 20.29
CA LYS A 702 0.55 16.95 21.34
C LYS A 702 0.54 16.26 22.68
N THR A 703 0.15 15.00 22.69
CA THR A 703 -0.07 14.21 23.91
C THR A 703 1.14 13.35 24.26
N GLY A 704 1.98 12.99 23.28
CA GLY A 704 3.13 12.11 23.47
C GLY A 704 2.79 10.63 23.64
N VAL A 705 1.52 10.23 23.47
CA VAL A 705 1.17 8.79 23.45
C VAL A 705 1.60 8.14 22.14
N ASP A 706 1.96 6.86 22.20
CA ASP A 706 2.12 6.05 21.00
C ASP A 706 0.76 5.83 20.34
N MET A 707 0.65 6.21 19.07
CA MET A 707 -0.57 6.09 18.26
C MET A 707 -0.53 4.86 17.37
N SER A 708 0.62 4.51 16.85
CA SER A 708 0.83 3.28 16.10
C SER A 708 2.17 2.67 16.45
N VAL A 709 2.22 1.34 16.53
CA VAL A 709 3.39 0.58 16.94
C VAL A 709 3.57 -0.60 16.00
N SER A 710 4.77 -0.71 15.43
CA SER A 710 5.25 -1.94 14.81
C SER A 710 6.36 -2.53 15.66
N SER A 711 6.32 -3.84 15.88
CA SER A 711 7.38 -4.55 16.58
C SER A 711 7.69 -5.91 15.96
N LEU A 712 8.96 -6.30 16.07
CA LEU A 712 9.49 -7.59 15.67
C LEU A 712 10.08 -8.30 16.89
N LEU A 713 9.62 -9.52 17.12
CA LEU A 713 10.05 -10.38 18.20
C LEU A 713 10.82 -11.58 17.63
N HIS A 714 11.95 -11.93 18.23
CA HIS A 714 12.65 -13.19 17.97
C HIS A 714 12.60 -14.09 19.20
N PHE A 715 12.50 -15.38 18.96
CA PHE A 715 12.36 -16.39 20.00
C PHE A 715 13.51 -17.39 19.90
N SER A 716 13.90 -17.99 21.03
CA SER A 716 15.11 -18.84 21.12
C SER A 716 15.11 -20.10 20.26
N GLY A 717 13.95 -20.52 19.75
CA GLY A 717 13.84 -21.57 18.71
C GLY A 717 13.78 -21.01 17.28
N GLY A 718 14.24 -19.78 17.08
CA GLY A 718 14.23 -18.92 15.90
C GLY A 718 12.87 -18.75 15.20
N GLY A 719 11.77 -18.94 15.93
CA GLY A 719 10.49 -18.37 15.55
C GLY A 719 10.56 -16.85 15.58
N THR A 720 9.69 -16.17 14.83
CA THR A 720 9.63 -14.70 14.77
C THR A 720 8.18 -14.21 14.90
N ALA A 721 7.96 -12.97 15.32
CA ALA A 721 6.63 -12.38 15.24
C ALA A 721 6.61 -10.92 14.77
N SER A 722 5.70 -10.56 13.85
CA SER A 722 5.32 -9.17 13.52
C SER A 722 4.12 -8.77 14.35
N LEU A 723 4.24 -7.73 15.17
CA LEU A 723 3.09 -7.18 15.86
C LEU A 723 2.82 -5.76 15.39
N TRP A 724 1.57 -5.49 15.07
CA TRP A 724 1.08 -4.16 14.73
C TRP A 724 -0.06 -3.77 15.67
N CYS A 725 -0.04 -2.55 16.20
CA CYS A 725 -1.22 -2.01 16.86
C CYS A 725 -1.36 -0.50 16.63
N SER A 726 -2.60 -0.01 16.53
CA SER A 726 -2.82 1.37 16.09
C SER A 726 -4.15 1.98 16.58
N PHE A 727 -4.12 3.29 16.84
CA PHE A 727 -5.27 4.15 17.11
C PHE A 727 -5.62 5.09 15.95
N GLU A 728 -4.93 4.98 14.81
CA GLU A 728 -5.15 5.83 13.64
C GLU A 728 -5.37 5.04 12.34
N SER A 729 -5.20 3.72 12.37
CA SER A 729 -5.58 2.82 11.29
C SER A 729 -7.10 2.67 11.20
N ALA A 730 -7.58 2.16 10.07
CA ALA A 730 -8.93 1.59 9.98
C ALA A 730 -9.10 0.43 10.99
N GLU A 731 -10.36 0.05 11.26
CA GLU A 731 -10.64 -1.11 12.13
C GLU A 731 -10.05 -2.39 11.51
N GLU A 732 -9.06 -2.97 12.19
CA GLU A 732 -8.38 -4.18 11.78
C GLU A 732 -8.03 -5.06 12.98
N GLN A 733 -8.19 -6.38 12.81
CA GLN A 733 -7.78 -7.38 13.77
C GLN A 733 -7.47 -8.69 13.06
N GLY A 734 -6.29 -9.25 13.28
CA GLY A 734 -5.91 -10.52 12.67
C GLY A 734 -4.79 -11.22 13.43
N VAL A 735 -4.81 -12.55 13.36
CA VAL A 735 -3.67 -13.39 13.74
C VAL A 735 -3.40 -14.36 12.61
N THR A 736 -2.16 -14.39 12.13
CA THR A 736 -1.70 -15.31 11.09
C THR A 736 -0.49 -16.07 11.62
N ALA A 737 -0.58 -17.38 11.71
CA ALA A 737 0.51 -18.26 12.09
C ALA A 737 1.00 -19.03 10.85
N VAL A 738 2.29 -18.88 10.54
CA VAL A 738 2.97 -19.57 9.44
C VAL A 738 3.76 -20.75 10.02
N THR A 739 3.53 -21.94 9.50
CA THR A 739 4.20 -23.18 9.92
C THR A 739 4.90 -23.85 8.72
N THR A 740 5.49 -25.03 8.91
CA THR A 740 6.07 -25.86 7.83
C THR A 740 5.04 -26.64 7.02
N LYS A 741 3.78 -26.69 7.44
CA LYS A 741 2.66 -27.38 6.78
C LYS A 741 1.60 -26.43 6.22
N GLY A 742 1.50 -25.21 6.71
CA GLY A 742 0.43 -24.29 6.31
C GLY A 742 0.47 -22.91 6.95
N THR A 743 -0.42 -22.04 6.48
CA THR A 743 -0.73 -20.73 7.11
C THR A 743 -2.12 -20.85 7.66
N TYR A 744 -2.25 -20.53 8.93
CA TYR A 744 -3.51 -20.54 9.65
C TYR A 744 -3.80 -19.10 10.05
N ALA A 745 -4.94 -18.58 9.60
CA ALA A 745 -5.34 -17.22 9.88
C ALA A 745 -6.67 -17.19 10.63
N LEU A 746 -6.77 -16.27 11.59
CA LEU A 746 -8.01 -15.97 12.29
C LEU A 746 -8.31 -14.49 12.16
N GLU A 747 -9.42 -14.17 11.50
CA GLU A 747 -9.95 -12.81 11.42
C GLU A 747 -10.72 -12.46 12.70
N ARG A 748 -10.57 -11.21 13.15
CA ARG A 748 -11.18 -10.70 14.40
C ARG A 748 -10.95 -11.63 15.60
N PRO A 749 -9.69 -11.98 15.92
CA PRO A 749 -9.33 -12.91 17.00
C PRO A 749 -9.69 -12.38 18.39
N PHE A 750 -9.77 -11.06 18.58
CA PHE A 750 -9.85 -10.43 19.91
C PHE A 750 -11.27 -9.98 20.27
N THR A 751 -12.09 -9.61 19.29
CA THR A 751 -13.47 -9.18 19.52
C THR A 751 -14.48 -10.00 18.71
N ALA A 752 -14.94 -11.11 19.29
CA ALA A 752 -15.88 -12.05 18.67
C ALA A 752 -17.36 -11.72 18.98
N TRP A 753 -17.79 -10.47 18.80
CA TRP A 753 -19.14 -10.01 19.18
C TRP A 753 -20.32 -10.74 18.50
N GLN A 754 -20.05 -11.47 17.43
CA GLN A 754 -21.04 -12.16 16.60
C GLN A 754 -20.96 -13.70 16.71
N ASP A 755 -20.08 -14.22 17.58
CA ASP A 755 -19.98 -15.66 17.81
C ASP A 755 -21.08 -16.14 18.78
N PRO A 756 -21.62 -17.36 18.62
CA PRO A 756 -22.55 -17.94 19.60
C PRO A 756 -21.98 -18.08 21.02
N HIS A 757 -20.65 -18.10 21.19
CA HIS A 757 -20.02 -18.15 22.50
C HIS A 757 -19.62 -16.77 22.98
N ASP A 758 -20.11 -16.35 24.15
CA ASP A 758 -19.68 -15.12 24.79
C ASP A 758 -18.35 -15.34 25.55
N PRO A 759 -17.20 -14.82 25.07
CA PRO A 759 -15.91 -15.00 25.73
C PRO A 759 -15.87 -14.34 27.12
N TYR A 760 -16.66 -13.29 27.35
CA TYR A 760 -16.73 -12.64 28.66
C TYR A 760 -17.46 -13.53 29.67
N GLN A 761 -18.56 -14.17 29.25
CA GLN A 761 -19.26 -15.12 30.10
C GLN A 761 -18.37 -16.31 30.45
N LEU A 762 -17.68 -16.90 29.47
CA LEU A 762 -16.77 -18.03 29.71
C LEU A 762 -15.62 -17.68 30.66
N MET A 763 -15.04 -16.49 30.52
CA MET A 763 -14.00 -15.98 31.42
C MET A 763 -14.52 -15.80 32.85
N VAL A 764 -15.68 -15.16 33.01
CA VAL A 764 -16.30 -14.94 34.33
C VAL A 764 -16.63 -16.28 35.00
N GLU A 765 -17.17 -17.23 34.24
CA GLU A 765 -17.49 -18.57 34.75
C GLU A 765 -16.24 -19.32 35.17
N SER A 766 -15.18 -19.30 34.36
CA SER A 766 -13.89 -19.93 34.68
C SER A 766 -13.27 -19.33 35.95
N PHE A 767 -13.27 -17.99 36.07
CA PHE A 767 -12.77 -17.32 37.27
C PHE A 767 -13.59 -17.67 38.51
N ALA A 768 -14.92 -17.65 38.42
CA ALA A 768 -15.79 -17.98 39.54
C ALA A 768 -15.66 -19.45 39.96
N ASP A 769 -15.48 -20.38 39.01
CA ASP A 769 -15.18 -21.78 39.31
C ASP A 769 -13.84 -21.92 40.05
N SER A 770 -12.79 -21.18 39.65
CA SER A 770 -11.52 -21.17 40.38
C SER A 770 -11.69 -20.68 41.83
N VAL A 771 -12.49 -19.63 42.04
CA VAL A 771 -12.77 -19.13 43.40
C VAL A 771 -13.51 -20.17 44.24
N GLN A 772 -14.54 -20.81 43.68
CA GLN A 772 -15.38 -21.76 44.40
C GLN A 772 -14.67 -23.09 44.69
N ASN A 773 -13.82 -23.54 43.76
CA ASN A 773 -13.12 -24.82 43.86
C ASN A 773 -11.74 -24.71 44.52
N GLY A 774 -11.21 -23.49 44.68
CA GLY A 774 -9.85 -23.26 45.17
C GLY A 774 -8.77 -23.75 44.18
N SER A 775 -9.05 -23.69 42.88
CA SER A 775 -8.10 -24.03 41.82
C SER A 775 -7.41 -22.80 41.24
N ASP A 776 -6.31 -23.01 40.53
CA ASP A 776 -5.60 -21.93 39.85
C ASP A 776 -6.48 -21.25 38.78
N CYS A 777 -6.21 -19.98 38.49
CA CYS A 777 -6.82 -19.27 37.38
C CYS A 777 -6.20 -19.71 36.05
N GLU A 778 -7.04 -19.81 35.02
CA GLU A 778 -6.61 -20.25 33.69
C GLU A 778 -5.58 -19.31 33.04
N VAL A 779 -5.74 -18.00 33.24
CA VAL A 779 -4.68 -17.01 32.94
C VAL A 779 -3.85 -16.81 34.19
N SER A 780 -2.63 -17.38 34.18
CA SER A 780 -1.72 -17.30 35.33
C SER A 780 -1.07 -15.91 35.46
N LEU A 781 -0.75 -15.52 36.70
CA LEU A 781 -0.07 -14.25 36.97
C LEU A 781 1.35 -14.21 36.39
N ASP A 782 2.04 -15.35 36.33
CA ASP A 782 3.37 -15.43 35.72
C ASP A 782 3.30 -15.11 34.22
N GLU A 783 2.22 -15.54 33.54
CA GLU A 783 1.98 -15.22 32.14
C GLU A 783 1.67 -13.72 31.94
N SER A 784 0.83 -13.13 32.80
CA SER A 784 0.54 -11.69 32.79
C SER A 784 1.79 -10.85 33.03
N ILE A 785 2.64 -11.22 33.99
CA ILE A 785 3.92 -10.53 34.25
C ILE A 785 4.83 -10.62 33.03
N ALA A 786 4.92 -11.79 32.40
CA ALA A 786 5.75 -11.96 31.23
C ALA A 786 5.23 -11.21 29.98
N ASN A 787 3.90 -11.10 29.80
CA ASN A 787 3.29 -10.19 28.82
C ASN A 787 3.78 -8.75 29.05
N MET A 788 3.70 -8.29 30.30
CA MET A 788 4.15 -6.95 30.66
C MET A 788 5.65 -6.73 30.44
N ARG A 789 6.51 -7.74 30.67
CA ARG A 789 7.95 -7.64 30.38
C ARG A 789 8.21 -7.43 28.89
N VAL A 790 7.45 -8.09 28.02
CA VAL A 790 7.59 -7.87 26.57
C VAL A 790 7.09 -6.49 26.18
N LEU A 791 5.99 -6.00 26.76
CA LEU A 791 5.52 -4.63 26.55
C LEU A 791 6.55 -3.58 27.02
N ASP A 792 7.21 -3.79 28.16
CA ASP A 792 8.28 -2.91 28.65
C ASP A 792 9.46 -2.88 27.65
N ARG A 793 9.90 -4.04 27.17
CA ARG A 793 10.98 -4.12 26.17
C ARG A 793 10.61 -3.48 24.82
N ILE A 794 9.35 -3.61 24.40
CA ILE A 794 8.85 -2.92 23.20
C ILE A 794 8.91 -1.41 23.40
N ARG A 795 8.44 -0.92 24.56
CA ARG A 795 8.45 0.51 24.91
C ARG A 795 9.87 1.08 24.96
N GLU A 796 10.82 0.35 25.51
CA GLU A 796 12.24 0.70 25.52
C GLU A 796 12.81 0.76 24.09
N ALA A 797 12.50 -0.24 23.24
CA ALA A 797 12.98 -0.30 21.87
C ALA A 797 12.43 0.82 20.97
N MET A 798 11.23 1.36 21.25
CA MET A 798 10.66 2.50 20.51
C MET A 798 11.41 3.82 20.70
N GLN A 799 12.18 3.94 21.78
CA GLN A 799 12.89 5.16 22.17
C GLN A 799 14.33 5.20 21.64
N ALA A 800 14.81 4.08 21.09
CA ALA A 800 16.14 3.93 20.49
C ALA A 800 16.10 4.22 18.98
#